data_AF-A0A933HVL4-F1
#
_entry.id   AF-A0A933HVL4-F1
#
_cell.length_a   1.000
_cell.length_b   1.000
_cell.length_c   1.000
_cell.angle_alpha   90.00
_cell.angle_beta   90.00
_cell.angle_gamma   90.00
#
_symmetry.space_group_name_H-M   'P 1'
#
loop_
_entity.id
_entity.type
_entity.pdbx_description
1 polymer ?
#
loop_
_entity_poly.entity_id
_entity_poly.type
_entity_poly.pdbx_seq_one_letter_code
_entity_poly.pdbx_strand_id
1 'polypeptide(L)'
;MSNIGIAAAAALHAPSSVRLDVGLGKIGISATVVPLSAPLAQPGVPESVIPSLPALPELVRPVVEASPAVPAAGPQAEDLKSKLVPGIELSDFAAEKLGKLPDAGARESGEKLIDAITRTRGVPAAHALPNGVRDGALPGIEFAAPAAQDKAGQASERGKLDPATRPYSPWRLTTFLQDPEKYAMLFILGADDKTMAEVRGYELLVGDAVHQAFESVYRRIQAGTPGKDVKLDEVLAAYALVFDEGHKSGGFTERGGWKAAEYKRRGADYIKARFENLAPFESQGQVLAIEERVFWTMTDPATKKSYQFKGRLDRLMVKDDTVYIRDWKTHFVPPTLTQLERDDFQLGLYALGLKTARPDLVKGRKIVIAWDFKEFTQEIVVDDAYLARIEAQVLDILRRIEAFTERVEAEKPEWLKRLKPDGKPAGAKSAREAVDSLGALNSDLDEKAASLRALRRDYKNLEEGITRFALKKKLAQVNGKRYTLGVTVNEDLKAVPTKTDDPEGYEAVSKVLKEGGVWKGYSSLDAASVRRAVESYGGDDHAVFQRLRDLIQSRHDNEVEVDLKRSEAGGSGGGVVRPKVEREEWAPDAQPGVLSATQLDVFLRDQTEYAKRYIVRVRDEGPKPMGTLAGSVIHETMEQLFVWMKGGREVADIHLNDLMKFFDARWEVLRTEADYKPDKGLTEADYKRGSKEYVKAKWDKLYPFDQGRPVFLEKRMFFALTDPKTGRSYKFQGIPDRVMIEGDVVVVRDWKSHYKEPSDQEVKEKDYQLGLYVLALRQLYPDLMRGRKARLVWDFKGKEVVIDVDDAYLENLRKRLFAVLRKIDEFKARVESQLESWEEKLGLIEVPKDKKAASAAVDRLGKIADRIDALEEAVKPLKEAAAALEGEIAAFSVKTGWVRVHGSQYSSKLVKRGVVQVPTKGKDRSAHDQVAAVLKEAGVWEKYSNLDYATLKKVLADPNHPDRAVLKKVEPHLRALTNVKVKLTKTLKKERPKKRPAD
;
A
#
# COMPACT_ATOMS: atom_id res chain seq x y z
N MET A 1 -3.08 69.66 11.05
CA MET A 1 -1.70 70.17 10.87
C MET A 1 -0.83 68.94 10.60
N SER A 2 -0.25 68.64 9.44
CA SER A 2 -0.13 69.20 8.08
C SER A 2 0.72 68.13 7.35
N ASN A 3 0.56 67.69 6.11
CA ASN A 3 -0.29 68.00 4.96
C ASN A 3 -0.26 66.77 4.03
N ILE A 4 -1.40 66.43 3.42
CA ILE A 4 -1.66 66.26 1.97
C ILE A 4 -0.61 65.44 1.18
N GLY A 5 -0.90 64.35 0.45
CA GLY A 5 -2.11 63.92 -0.26
C GLY A 5 -1.78 63.72 -1.76
N ILE A 6 -2.54 62.82 -2.42
CA ILE A 6 -2.72 62.66 -3.89
C ILE A 6 -1.64 61.78 -4.57
N ALA A 7 -1.88 60.52 -4.94
CA ALA A 7 -2.82 59.93 -5.91
C ALA A 7 -2.34 60.01 -7.39
N ALA A 8 -2.33 58.83 -8.05
CA ALA A 8 -3.03 58.53 -9.29
C ALA A 8 -2.21 57.80 -10.39
N ALA A 9 -2.93 56.83 -10.98
CA ALA A 9 -3.03 56.51 -12.41
C ALA A 9 -2.09 55.47 -13.05
N ALA A 10 -2.79 54.43 -13.53
CA ALA A 10 -2.45 53.41 -14.50
C ALA A 10 -2.01 53.95 -15.88
N ALA A 11 -1.23 53.16 -16.63
CA ALA A 11 -1.66 52.54 -17.91
C ALA A 11 -0.48 51.92 -18.70
N LEU A 12 -0.67 50.65 -19.08
CA LEU A 12 -0.36 49.96 -20.36
C LEU A 12 0.56 50.65 -21.40
N HIS A 13 1.61 49.94 -21.86
CA HIS A 13 1.82 49.50 -23.27
C HIS A 13 3.18 48.81 -23.48
N ALA A 14 3.17 47.68 -24.19
CA ALA A 14 4.30 47.16 -25.00
C ALA A 14 4.20 47.79 -26.42
N PRO A 15 5.01 47.46 -27.46
CA PRO A 15 6.23 46.65 -27.56
C PRO A 15 7.35 47.29 -28.47
N SER A 16 8.43 46.52 -28.68
CA SER A 16 9.25 46.44 -29.92
C SER A 16 10.50 47.33 -30.14
N SER A 17 11.62 46.61 -30.31
CA SER A 17 12.74 46.80 -31.26
C SER A 17 13.62 48.06 -31.23
N VAL A 18 14.94 47.88 -31.20
CA VAL A 18 15.88 48.05 -32.34
C VAL A 18 17.34 47.92 -31.86
N ARG A 19 18.16 47.33 -32.74
CA ARG A 19 19.62 47.16 -32.77
C ARG A 19 20.43 48.37 -32.31
N LEU A 20 21.65 48.12 -31.82
CA LEU A 20 22.85 48.78 -32.35
C LEU A 20 24.12 47.97 -32.00
N ASP A 21 25.11 48.18 -32.84
CA ASP A 21 26.21 47.31 -33.22
C ASP A 21 27.53 48.09 -33.02
N VAL A 22 28.66 47.35 -32.96
CA VAL A 22 30.09 47.79 -33.16
C VAL A 22 30.72 48.80 -32.16
N GLY A 23 31.95 48.65 -31.63
CA GLY A 23 32.98 47.60 -31.68
C GLY A 23 34.37 48.06 -31.18
N LEU A 24 35.36 47.15 -31.34
CA LEU A 24 36.84 47.30 -31.34
C LEU A 24 37.58 47.48 -29.99
N GLY A 25 38.64 46.71 -29.65
CA GLY A 25 39.29 45.60 -30.36
C GLY A 25 40.60 45.10 -29.70
N LYS A 26 41.26 44.18 -30.45
CA LYS A 26 42.68 43.72 -30.41
C LYS A 26 43.09 42.76 -29.28
N ILE A 27 43.87 41.66 -29.44
CA ILE A 27 44.62 40.97 -30.52
C ILE A 27 44.90 39.53 -29.97
N GLY A 28 44.65 38.43 -30.71
CA GLY A 28 45.68 37.54 -31.33
C GLY A 28 45.23 36.07 -31.25
N ILE A 29 44.70 35.41 -32.31
CA ILE A 29 45.36 34.70 -33.45
C ILE A 29 46.13 33.44 -32.96
N SER A 30 46.01 32.19 -33.47
CA SER A 30 45.38 31.49 -34.61
C SER A 30 45.23 30.01 -34.19
N ALA A 31 44.12 29.27 -34.32
CA ALA A 31 43.44 28.70 -35.50
C ALA A 31 44.28 27.78 -36.40
N THR A 32 43.87 26.51 -36.50
CA THR A 32 43.83 25.76 -37.77
C THR A 32 42.65 24.78 -37.73
N VAL A 33 41.91 24.72 -38.84
CA VAL A 33 40.62 24.03 -39.02
C VAL A 33 40.73 23.11 -40.25
N VAL A 34 39.84 22.09 -40.29
CA VAL A 34 39.26 21.33 -41.43
C VAL A 34 40.13 20.16 -41.99
N PRO A 35 39.60 19.05 -42.60
CA PRO A 35 38.20 18.60 -42.88
C PRO A 35 37.78 17.17 -42.48
N LEU A 36 36.48 16.89 -42.71
CA LEU A 36 35.83 15.58 -42.94
C LEU A 36 36.61 14.62 -43.86
N SER A 37 36.53 13.31 -43.58
CA SER A 37 36.44 12.21 -44.58
C SER A 37 35.97 10.90 -43.96
N ALA A 38 35.28 10.09 -44.78
CA ALA A 38 34.57 8.85 -44.46
C ALA A 38 35.52 7.61 -44.37
N PRO A 39 35.01 6.37 -44.18
CA PRO A 39 35.61 5.33 -43.32
C PRO A 39 36.62 4.42 -44.03
N LEU A 40 37.48 3.71 -43.26
CA LEU A 40 37.91 2.33 -43.55
C LEU A 40 38.82 1.72 -42.46
N ALA A 41 38.67 0.40 -42.31
CA ALA A 41 39.63 -0.62 -41.87
C ALA A 41 39.93 -0.80 -40.36
N GLN A 42 39.50 -1.96 -39.85
CA GLN A 42 39.99 -2.63 -38.64
C GLN A 42 41.42 -3.17 -38.84
N PRO A 43 42.25 -3.29 -37.78
CA PRO A 43 43.37 -4.21 -37.76
C PRO A 43 43.13 -5.42 -36.85
N GLY A 44 43.59 -6.57 -37.36
CA GLY A 44 43.41 -7.93 -36.87
C GLY A 44 43.92 -8.24 -35.46
N VAL A 45 43.28 -9.27 -34.90
CA VAL A 45 43.68 -10.05 -33.72
C VAL A 45 44.54 -11.23 -34.20
N PRO A 46 45.64 -11.61 -33.53
CA PRO A 46 46.40 -12.80 -33.91
C PRO A 46 45.75 -14.11 -33.40
N GLU A 47 45.84 -15.13 -34.25
CA GLU A 47 45.37 -16.52 -34.09
C GLU A 47 46.12 -17.35 -33.03
N SER A 48 45.52 -18.52 -32.77
CA SER A 48 46.05 -19.77 -32.16
C SER A 48 45.40 -20.07 -30.79
N VAL A 49 44.88 -21.26 -30.45
CA VAL A 49 44.93 -22.63 -30.99
C VAL A 49 43.61 -23.34 -30.62
N ILE A 50 43.05 -24.12 -31.54
CA ILE A 50 41.89 -25.00 -31.33
C ILE A 50 42.38 -26.40 -30.89
N PRO A 51 41.68 -27.06 -29.95
CA PRO A 51 41.44 -28.49 -30.10
C PRO A 51 39.95 -28.85 -30.02
N SER A 52 39.48 -29.41 -31.13
CA SER A 52 38.42 -30.42 -31.36
C SER A 52 37.44 -30.77 -30.22
N LEU A 53 36.15 -30.54 -30.50
CA LEU A 53 34.98 -31.14 -29.85
C LEU A 53 34.74 -32.58 -30.36
N PRO A 54 34.39 -33.55 -29.48
CA PRO A 54 33.68 -34.75 -29.89
C PRO A 54 32.16 -34.54 -29.87
N ALA A 55 31.49 -35.33 -30.73
CA ALA A 55 30.10 -35.23 -31.13
C ALA A 55 29.04 -35.42 -30.03
N LEU A 56 27.88 -34.82 -30.28
CA LEU A 56 26.60 -35.00 -29.58
C LEU A 56 26.06 -36.43 -29.72
N PRO A 57 25.23 -36.87 -28.77
CA PRO A 57 24.04 -37.64 -29.09
C PRO A 57 22.76 -36.85 -28.80
N GLU A 58 21.83 -36.95 -29.76
CA GLU A 58 20.43 -36.52 -29.72
C GLU A 58 19.65 -37.13 -28.55
N LEU A 59 18.70 -36.38 -27.99
CA LEU A 59 17.38 -36.84 -27.50
C LEU A 59 16.62 -35.58 -27.02
N VAL A 60 15.32 -35.36 -27.15
CA VAL A 60 14.17 -35.95 -27.86
C VAL A 60 13.09 -34.84 -27.79
N ARG A 61 12.34 -34.64 -28.87
CA ARG A 61 11.19 -33.72 -28.91
C ARG A 61 9.99 -34.35 -28.17
N PRO A 62 9.19 -33.62 -27.38
CA PRO A 62 7.92 -34.15 -26.91
C PRO A 62 6.93 -34.20 -28.07
N VAL A 63 6.40 -35.40 -28.25
CA VAL A 63 5.36 -35.81 -29.19
C VAL A 63 4.03 -35.14 -28.85
N VAL A 64 3.33 -34.74 -29.89
CA VAL A 64 1.90 -34.39 -29.91
C VAL A 64 1.11 -35.65 -29.60
N GLU A 65 0.48 -35.72 -28.43
CA GLU A 65 -0.49 -36.77 -28.15
C GLU A 65 -1.86 -36.45 -28.74
N ALA A 66 -2.39 -37.48 -29.40
CA ALA A 66 -3.58 -37.49 -30.20
C ALA A 66 -4.87 -37.35 -29.38
N SER A 67 -5.87 -36.76 -30.03
CA SER A 67 -7.28 -36.78 -29.62
C SER A 67 -7.77 -38.21 -29.32
N PRO A 68 -8.54 -38.43 -28.24
CA PRO A 68 -9.32 -39.64 -28.14
C PRO A 68 -10.49 -39.58 -29.11
N ALA A 69 -10.64 -40.67 -29.85
CA ALA A 69 -11.69 -40.93 -30.82
C ALA A 69 -13.10 -40.84 -30.21
N VAL A 70 -14.00 -40.28 -31.00
CA VAL A 70 -15.45 -40.29 -30.84
C VAL A 70 -15.97 -41.73 -30.91
N PRO A 71 -16.77 -42.21 -29.93
CA PRO A 71 -17.55 -43.42 -30.14
C PRO A 71 -18.81 -43.09 -30.96
N ALA A 72 -19.10 -44.01 -31.88
CA ALA A 72 -20.18 -43.98 -32.86
C ALA A 72 -21.59 -43.84 -32.25
N ALA A 73 -22.49 -43.33 -33.09
CA ALA A 73 -23.91 -43.11 -32.83
C ALA A 73 -24.69 -44.39 -32.48
N GLY A 74 -25.68 -44.22 -31.60
CA GLY A 74 -26.78 -45.15 -31.31
C GLY A 74 -27.97 -44.37 -30.69
N PRO A 75 -29.22 -44.81 -30.86
CA PRO A 75 -30.30 -43.95 -31.36
C PRO A 75 -31.22 -43.44 -30.25
N GLN A 76 -31.39 -42.12 -30.12
CA GLN A 76 -32.62 -41.49 -29.64
C GLN A 76 -32.78 -40.12 -30.33
N ALA A 77 -33.15 -40.18 -31.60
CA ALA A 77 -33.60 -39.03 -32.39
C ALA A 77 -35.07 -39.25 -32.79
N GLU A 78 -35.95 -39.42 -31.81
CA GLU A 78 -37.40 -39.39 -31.99
C GLU A 78 -38.07 -38.79 -30.73
N ASP A 79 -37.84 -37.50 -30.42
CA ASP A 79 -38.89 -36.73 -29.70
C ASP A 79 -38.76 -35.19 -29.71
N LEU A 80 -38.30 -34.56 -30.80
CA LEU A 80 -38.38 -33.09 -30.93
C LEU A 80 -38.90 -32.65 -32.32
N LYS A 81 -39.80 -33.45 -32.91
CA LYS A 81 -40.45 -33.16 -34.19
C LYS A 81 -41.71 -32.29 -34.11
N SER A 82 -42.00 -31.63 -32.98
CA SER A 82 -43.09 -30.65 -32.96
C SER A 82 -42.81 -29.48 -32.03
N LYS A 83 -42.31 -28.38 -32.64
CA LYS A 83 -42.64 -26.97 -32.32
C LYS A 83 -41.65 -26.03 -33.02
N LEU A 84 -41.65 -26.03 -34.35
CA LEU A 84 -41.14 -24.89 -35.13
C LEU A 84 -42.08 -24.62 -36.31
N VAL A 85 -42.30 -23.33 -36.51
CA VAL A 85 -43.19 -22.63 -37.44
C VAL A 85 -43.07 -23.17 -38.88
N PRO A 86 -44.16 -23.35 -39.65
CA PRO A 86 -44.11 -23.87 -41.02
C PRO A 86 -43.56 -22.84 -42.00
N GLY A 87 -42.71 -23.27 -42.94
CA GLY A 87 -42.44 -22.49 -44.16
C GLY A 87 -40.99 -22.38 -44.65
N ILE A 88 -40.06 -23.25 -44.25
CA ILE A 88 -38.74 -23.33 -44.89
C ILE A 88 -38.40 -24.80 -45.12
N GLU A 89 -38.37 -25.24 -46.37
CA GLU A 89 -37.79 -26.55 -46.71
C GLU A 89 -36.26 -26.45 -46.66
N LEU A 90 -35.64 -27.22 -45.76
CA LEU A 90 -34.19 -27.28 -45.59
C LEU A 90 -33.48 -28.11 -46.69
N SER A 91 -34.23 -28.62 -47.67
CA SER A 91 -33.72 -29.39 -48.82
C SER A 91 -32.94 -28.51 -49.83
N ASP A 92 -33.09 -27.19 -49.77
CA ASP A 92 -32.37 -26.24 -50.64
C ASP A 92 -30.94 -25.92 -50.18
N PHE A 93 -30.53 -26.37 -48.99
CA PHE A 93 -29.19 -26.12 -48.42
C PHE A 93 -28.32 -27.38 -48.33
N ALA A 94 -28.61 -28.41 -49.14
CA ALA A 94 -27.71 -29.55 -49.27
C ALA A 94 -26.36 -29.11 -49.85
N ALA A 95 -25.26 -29.50 -49.20
CA ALA A 95 -23.88 -29.14 -49.56
C ALA A 95 -23.52 -29.50 -51.02
N GLU A 96 -24.26 -30.40 -51.64
CA GLU A 96 -24.08 -30.86 -53.03
C GLU A 96 -24.65 -29.90 -54.09
N LYS A 97 -25.46 -28.90 -53.71
CA LYS A 97 -25.98 -27.85 -54.61
C LYS A 97 -25.24 -26.50 -54.50
N LEU A 98 -24.31 -26.36 -53.56
CA LEU A 98 -23.43 -25.18 -53.41
C LEU A 98 -22.08 -25.41 -54.13
N GLY A 99 -22.17 -25.78 -55.40
CA GLY A 99 -21.02 -25.90 -56.29
C GLY A 99 -21.03 -24.80 -57.35
N LYS A 100 -20.12 -23.83 -57.20
CA LYS A 100 -19.79 -22.69 -58.09
C LYS A 100 -20.59 -21.40 -57.84
N LEU A 101 -20.05 -20.55 -56.97
CA LEU A 101 -20.35 -19.12 -56.93
C LEU A 101 -19.52 -18.39 -58.01
N PRO A 102 -20.14 -17.58 -58.90
CA PRO A 102 -19.42 -16.64 -59.76
C PRO A 102 -19.07 -15.35 -59.00
N ASP A 103 -18.03 -14.68 -59.47
CA ASP A 103 -17.48 -13.43 -58.92
C ASP A 103 -18.45 -12.23 -58.96
N ALA A 104 -18.25 -11.37 -57.95
CA ALA A 104 -18.53 -9.92 -57.90
C ALA A 104 -19.75 -9.40 -58.67
N GLY A 105 -20.93 -9.41 -58.02
CA GLY A 105 -22.11 -8.73 -58.58
C GLY A 105 -23.39 -8.69 -57.76
N ALA A 106 -23.41 -9.12 -56.50
CA ALA A 106 -24.66 -9.23 -55.72
C ALA A 106 -24.61 -8.42 -54.41
N ARG A 107 -24.56 -7.09 -54.53
CA ARG A 107 -24.77 -6.17 -53.39
C ARG A 107 -26.23 -5.73 -53.22
N GLU A 108 -27.12 -6.06 -54.15
CA GLU A 108 -28.48 -5.49 -54.20
C GLU A 108 -29.59 -6.38 -53.60
N SER A 109 -29.30 -7.65 -53.31
CA SER A 109 -30.26 -8.61 -52.75
C SER A 109 -30.20 -8.72 -51.21
N GLY A 110 -29.11 -8.27 -50.58
CA GLY A 110 -28.96 -8.22 -49.12
C GLY A 110 -29.67 -7.04 -48.46
N GLU A 111 -29.73 -5.89 -49.13
CA GLU A 111 -30.38 -4.67 -48.60
C GLU A 111 -31.91 -4.82 -48.57
N LYS A 112 -32.51 -5.49 -49.56
CA LYS A 112 -33.96 -5.75 -49.60
C LYS A 112 -34.44 -6.73 -48.52
N LEU A 113 -33.57 -7.61 -48.03
CA LEU A 113 -33.87 -8.51 -46.91
C LEU A 113 -33.84 -7.78 -45.57
N ILE A 114 -32.96 -6.78 -45.43
CA ILE A 114 -32.88 -5.94 -44.22
C ILE A 114 -34.07 -4.97 -44.14
N ASP A 115 -34.49 -4.37 -45.26
CA ASP A 115 -35.67 -3.49 -45.29
C ASP A 115 -37.00 -4.21 -45.04
N ALA A 116 -37.10 -5.50 -45.37
CA ALA A 116 -38.28 -6.31 -45.07
C ALA A 116 -38.39 -6.70 -43.59
N ILE A 117 -37.26 -6.69 -42.85
CA ILE A 117 -37.19 -7.05 -41.42
C ILE A 117 -37.41 -5.83 -40.52
N THR A 118 -37.05 -4.62 -40.95
CA THR A 118 -37.00 -3.43 -40.07
C THR A 118 -38.25 -2.55 -40.04
N ARG A 119 -39.28 -2.81 -40.87
CA ARG A 119 -40.58 -2.09 -40.91
C ARG A 119 -40.51 -0.60 -40.53
N THR A 120 -39.65 0.17 -41.18
CA THR A 120 -39.61 1.63 -40.99
C THR A 120 -40.16 2.30 -42.25
N ARG A 121 -41.42 2.72 -42.20
CA ARG A 121 -42.02 3.57 -43.24
C ARG A 121 -41.47 5.00 -43.11
N GLY A 122 -40.83 5.50 -44.16
CA GLY A 122 -40.27 6.85 -44.26
C GLY A 122 -41.23 7.91 -44.81
N VAL A 123 -40.73 9.15 -44.92
CA VAL A 123 -41.16 10.24 -45.82
C VAL A 123 -39.94 11.21 -46.00
N PRO A 124 -39.76 11.88 -47.17
CA PRO A 124 -38.46 12.24 -47.73
C PRO A 124 -38.03 13.73 -47.60
N ALA A 125 -36.77 13.98 -47.95
CA ALA A 125 -36.07 15.26 -47.93
C ALA A 125 -36.59 16.30 -48.95
N ALA A 126 -36.68 17.56 -48.53
CA ALA A 126 -36.68 18.73 -49.41
C ALA A 126 -36.25 20.05 -48.72
N HIS A 127 -35.46 20.83 -49.47
CA HIS A 127 -35.24 22.29 -49.43
C HIS A 127 -34.15 22.93 -48.56
N ALA A 128 -33.05 23.28 -49.26
CA ALA A 128 -32.56 24.63 -49.57
C ALA A 128 -32.58 25.75 -48.50
N LEU A 129 -31.39 26.32 -48.28
CA LEU A 129 -31.06 27.51 -47.46
C LEU A 129 -31.74 28.81 -47.95
N PRO A 130 -31.87 29.82 -47.07
CA PRO A 130 -31.01 31.00 -47.26
C PRO A 130 -30.45 31.66 -45.96
N ASN A 131 -29.15 31.98 -46.05
CA ASN A 131 -28.36 33.11 -45.53
C ASN A 131 -28.63 33.77 -44.16
N GLY A 132 -27.56 33.82 -43.35
CA GLY A 132 -27.38 34.77 -42.24
C GLY A 132 -26.16 34.49 -41.36
N VAL A 133 -24.96 34.81 -41.86
CA VAL A 133 -23.68 34.68 -41.16
C VAL A 133 -23.60 35.64 -39.96
N ARG A 134 -23.23 35.13 -38.77
CA ARG A 134 -22.37 35.81 -37.79
C ARG A 134 -21.44 34.81 -37.11
N ASP A 135 -20.20 35.24 -36.93
CA ASP A 135 -18.97 34.48 -36.77
C ASP A 135 -18.83 33.68 -35.46
N GLY A 136 -18.07 32.57 -35.54
CA GLY A 136 -17.26 32.08 -34.41
C GLY A 136 -17.32 30.59 -34.04
N ALA A 137 -18.09 29.73 -34.72
CA ALA A 137 -18.18 28.31 -34.37
C ALA A 137 -17.61 27.40 -35.48
N LEU A 138 -16.72 26.48 -35.09
CA LEU A 138 -16.23 25.39 -35.94
C LEU A 138 -17.44 24.57 -36.45
N PRO A 139 -17.60 24.36 -37.77
CA PRO A 139 -18.73 23.58 -38.29
C PRO A 139 -18.43 22.08 -38.20
N GLY A 140 -19.37 21.29 -37.65
CA GLY A 140 -19.40 19.84 -37.81
C GLY A 140 -19.32 18.97 -36.55
N ILE A 141 -19.36 19.55 -35.34
CA ILE A 141 -19.49 18.77 -34.10
C ILE A 141 -20.83 19.10 -33.44
N GLU A 142 -21.88 18.41 -33.84
CA GLU A 142 -23.03 18.22 -32.95
C GLU A 142 -22.61 17.22 -31.88
N PHE A 143 -22.30 17.72 -30.68
CA PHE A 143 -22.38 16.88 -29.51
C PHE A 143 -23.81 16.36 -29.45
N ALA A 144 -24.00 15.04 -29.46
CA ALA A 144 -25.30 14.47 -29.15
C ALA A 144 -25.72 15.07 -27.80
N ALA A 145 -26.70 15.98 -27.83
CA ALA A 145 -27.31 16.48 -26.62
C ALA A 145 -27.68 15.26 -25.79
N PRO A 146 -27.37 15.22 -24.48
CA PRO A 146 -27.70 14.08 -23.65
C PRO A 146 -29.17 13.83 -23.87
N ALA A 147 -29.51 12.64 -24.38
CA ALA A 147 -30.87 12.30 -24.79
C ALA A 147 -31.83 12.89 -23.76
N ALA A 148 -32.58 13.90 -24.18
CA ALA A 148 -33.60 14.49 -23.37
C ALA A 148 -34.69 13.42 -23.27
N GLN A 149 -34.50 12.47 -22.36
CA GLN A 149 -35.61 11.73 -21.79
C GLN A 149 -36.52 12.80 -21.21
N ASP A 150 -37.76 12.87 -21.70
CA ASP A 150 -38.81 13.78 -21.25
C ASP A 150 -38.79 13.99 -19.73
N LYS A 151 -38.11 15.06 -19.29
CA LYS A 151 -38.01 15.44 -17.87
C LYS A 151 -39.28 16.09 -17.34
N ALA A 152 -40.28 16.32 -18.20
CA ALA A 152 -41.53 16.96 -17.83
C ALA A 152 -42.64 15.96 -17.43
N GLY A 153 -42.54 14.67 -17.80
CA GLY A 153 -43.55 13.65 -17.50
C GLY A 153 -43.17 12.63 -16.42
N GLN A 154 -41.88 12.48 -16.09
CA GLN A 154 -41.39 11.50 -15.10
C GLN A 154 -40.94 12.14 -13.77
N ALA A 155 -41.32 13.40 -13.52
CA ALA A 155 -41.06 14.08 -12.26
C ALA A 155 -42.04 13.68 -11.13
N SER A 156 -43.15 13.01 -11.46
CA SER A 156 -44.21 12.65 -10.49
C SER A 156 -44.26 11.17 -10.08
N GLU A 157 -43.40 10.30 -10.61
CA GLU A 157 -43.35 8.88 -10.21
C GLU A 157 -41.95 8.40 -9.81
N ARG A 158 -41.12 9.26 -9.21
CA ARG A 158 -40.05 8.78 -8.32
C ARG A 158 -40.68 8.37 -6.99
N GLY A 159 -41.40 7.25 -6.99
CA GLY A 159 -41.66 6.51 -5.77
C GLY A 159 -40.34 6.35 -5.03
N LYS A 160 -40.34 6.64 -3.72
CA LYS A 160 -39.18 6.45 -2.83
C LYS A 160 -38.76 4.98 -2.89
N LEU A 161 -37.92 4.61 -3.85
CA LEU A 161 -37.31 3.29 -3.94
C LEU A 161 -36.46 3.10 -2.70
N ASP A 162 -36.88 2.14 -1.86
CA ASP A 162 -36.16 1.72 -0.66
C ASP A 162 -34.68 1.43 -1.02
N PRO A 163 -33.72 2.19 -0.47
CA PRO A 163 -32.31 1.97 -0.71
C PRO A 163 -31.85 0.53 -0.41
N ALA A 164 -32.53 -0.19 0.49
CA ALA A 164 -32.18 -1.56 0.87
C ALA A 164 -32.44 -2.57 -0.26
N THR A 165 -33.52 -2.39 -1.03
CA THR A 165 -33.97 -3.30 -2.11
C THR A 165 -33.28 -3.05 -3.46
N ARG A 166 -32.40 -2.05 -3.54
CA ARG A 166 -31.66 -1.73 -4.78
C ARG A 166 -30.73 -2.89 -5.17
N PRO A 167 -30.50 -3.13 -6.48
CA PRO A 167 -29.46 -4.06 -6.91
C PRO A 167 -28.08 -3.64 -6.36
N TYR A 168 -27.29 -4.62 -5.95
CA TYR A 168 -25.91 -4.41 -5.50
C TYR A 168 -25.04 -3.89 -6.64
N SER A 169 -24.09 -3.03 -6.33
CA SER A 169 -23.09 -2.54 -7.28
C SER A 169 -21.71 -2.64 -6.65
N PRO A 170 -20.62 -2.66 -7.44
CA PRO A 170 -19.26 -2.63 -6.90
C PRO A 170 -19.08 -1.52 -5.86
N TRP A 171 -19.59 -0.31 -6.14
CA TRP A 171 -19.55 0.82 -5.20
C TRP A 171 -20.31 0.56 -3.89
N ARG A 172 -21.46 -0.11 -3.92
CA ARG A 172 -22.22 -0.46 -2.71
C ARG A 172 -21.43 -1.45 -1.84
N LEU A 173 -20.79 -2.44 -2.46
CA LEU A 173 -19.95 -3.42 -1.76
C LEU A 173 -18.68 -2.79 -1.19
N THR A 174 -17.97 -1.96 -1.97
CA THR A 174 -16.77 -1.27 -1.50
C THR A 174 -17.09 -0.27 -0.39
N THR A 175 -18.22 0.42 -0.45
CA THR A 175 -18.67 1.32 0.62
C THR A 175 -18.82 0.55 1.94
N PHE A 176 -19.40 -0.65 1.93
CA PHE A 176 -19.49 -1.48 3.12
C PHE A 176 -18.11 -1.89 3.66
N LEU A 177 -17.21 -2.33 2.78
CA LEU A 177 -15.87 -2.75 3.19
C LEU A 177 -15.03 -1.61 3.77
N GLN A 178 -15.17 -0.41 3.22
CA GLN A 178 -14.39 0.76 3.63
C GLN A 178 -14.99 1.47 4.85
N ASP A 179 -16.32 1.61 4.89
CA ASP A 179 -17.04 2.36 5.91
C ASP A 179 -18.46 1.80 6.11
N PRO A 180 -18.62 0.79 7.00
CA PRO A 180 -19.93 0.23 7.34
C PRO A 180 -20.91 1.27 7.92
N GLU A 181 -20.43 2.32 8.62
CA GLU A 181 -21.32 3.37 9.14
C GLU A 181 -21.89 4.20 7.98
N LYS A 182 -21.06 4.60 7.02
CA LYS A 182 -21.53 5.26 5.79
C LYS A 182 -22.48 4.37 5.00
N TYR A 183 -22.20 3.07 4.93
CA TYR A 183 -23.10 2.10 4.31
C TYR A 183 -24.48 2.10 4.98
N ALA A 184 -24.52 2.03 6.31
CA ALA A 184 -25.77 2.07 7.07
C ALA A 184 -26.58 3.34 6.76
N MET A 185 -25.91 4.49 6.78
CA MET A 185 -26.55 5.78 6.50
C MET A 185 -27.18 5.83 5.10
N LEU A 186 -26.44 5.42 4.08
CA LEU A 186 -26.86 5.54 2.68
C LEU A 186 -27.87 4.47 2.27
N PHE A 187 -27.66 3.22 2.67
CA PHE A 187 -28.38 2.07 2.10
C PHE A 187 -29.38 1.41 3.04
N ILE A 188 -29.30 1.67 4.36
CA ILE A 188 -30.22 1.08 5.35
C ILE A 188 -31.17 2.16 5.91
N LEU A 189 -30.60 3.26 6.40
CA LEU A 189 -31.35 4.32 7.10
C LEU A 189 -31.94 5.35 6.14
N GLY A 190 -31.59 5.30 4.86
CA GLY A 190 -32.14 6.17 3.82
C GLY A 190 -31.82 7.65 4.02
N ALA A 191 -30.65 7.98 4.60
CA ALA A 191 -30.18 9.36 4.61
C ALA A 191 -30.02 9.84 3.17
N ASP A 192 -30.62 10.99 2.84
CA ASP A 192 -30.54 11.53 1.48
C ASP A 192 -29.08 11.77 1.09
N ASP A 193 -28.69 11.26 -0.08
CA ASP A 193 -27.35 11.45 -0.67
C ASP A 193 -26.98 12.94 -0.75
N LYS A 194 -28.00 13.81 -0.88
CA LYS A 194 -27.87 15.28 -0.83
C LYS A 194 -27.56 15.85 0.56
N THR A 195 -28.04 15.23 1.64
CA THR A 195 -27.74 15.66 3.03
C THR A 195 -26.33 15.26 3.45
N MET A 196 -25.77 14.23 2.81
CA MET A 196 -24.39 13.77 2.97
C MET A 196 -23.48 14.21 1.82
N ALA A 197 -23.91 15.21 1.02
CA ALA A 197 -23.22 15.67 -0.18
C ALA A 197 -21.72 15.81 0.11
N GLU A 198 -20.97 14.80 -0.34
CA GLU A 198 -19.55 14.79 -0.14
C GLU A 198 -19.00 16.04 -0.79
N VAL A 199 -18.08 16.68 -0.10
CA VAL A 199 -17.17 17.63 -0.69
C VAL A 199 -16.43 16.88 -1.81
N ARG A 200 -16.91 17.02 -3.06
CA ARG A 200 -16.32 16.33 -4.22
C ARG A 200 -14.95 16.93 -4.48
N GLY A 201 -13.94 16.10 -4.69
CA GLY A 201 -12.63 16.59 -5.17
C GLY A 201 -12.69 16.82 -6.67
N TYR A 202 -11.90 17.76 -7.19
CA TYR A 202 -11.75 17.92 -8.64
C TYR A 202 -11.25 16.64 -9.33
N GLU A 203 -10.64 15.71 -8.60
CA GLU A 203 -10.27 14.39 -9.10
C GLU A 203 -11.46 13.62 -9.69
N LEU A 204 -12.65 13.74 -9.08
CA LEU A 204 -13.87 13.11 -9.60
C LEU A 204 -14.28 13.74 -10.92
N LEU A 205 -14.27 15.08 -11.00
CA LEU A 205 -14.59 15.80 -12.23
C LEU A 205 -13.62 15.45 -13.37
N VAL A 206 -12.33 15.32 -13.06
CA VAL A 206 -11.32 14.85 -14.02
C VAL A 206 -11.67 13.44 -14.51
N GLY A 207 -12.02 12.53 -13.61
CA GLY A 207 -12.47 11.18 -13.96
C GLY A 207 -13.66 11.20 -14.91
N ASP A 208 -14.76 11.85 -14.51
CA ASP A 208 -16.00 11.91 -15.29
C ASP A 208 -15.77 12.51 -16.69
N ALA A 209 -14.98 13.59 -16.78
CA ALA A 209 -14.68 14.24 -18.05
C ALA A 209 -13.78 13.37 -18.96
N VAL A 210 -12.83 12.62 -18.39
CA VAL A 210 -12.00 11.67 -19.15
C VAL A 210 -12.82 10.52 -19.71
N HIS A 211 -13.72 9.94 -18.90
CA HIS A 211 -14.61 8.87 -19.36
C HIS A 211 -15.48 9.33 -20.52
N GLN A 212 -16.14 10.49 -20.37
CA GLN A 212 -17.00 11.02 -21.42
C GLN A 212 -16.23 11.36 -22.71
N ALA A 213 -15.00 11.86 -22.59
CA ALA A 213 -14.14 12.12 -23.75
C ALA A 213 -13.82 10.82 -24.51
N PHE A 214 -13.39 9.75 -23.82
CA PHE A 214 -13.12 8.48 -24.49
C PHE A 214 -14.38 7.75 -24.94
N GLU A 215 -15.49 7.87 -24.22
CA GLU A 215 -16.80 7.39 -24.66
C GLU A 215 -17.15 8.01 -26.01
N SER A 216 -16.97 9.32 -26.18
CA SER A 216 -17.24 10.01 -27.45
C SER A 216 -16.40 9.47 -28.61
N VAL A 217 -15.12 9.15 -28.36
CA VAL A 217 -14.21 8.56 -29.35
C VAL A 217 -14.73 7.20 -29.80
N TYR A 218 -15.01 6.30 -28.87
CA TYR A 218 -15.40 4.94 -29.23
C TYR A 218 -16.83 4.89 -29.78
N ARG A 219 -17.74 5.81 -29.40
CA ARG A 219 -19.05 5.95 -30.05
C ARG A 219 -18.93 6.36 -31.52
N ARG A 220 -18.02 7.28 -31.85
CA ARG A 220 -17.74 7.64 -33.26
C ARG A 220 -17.20 6.46 -34.06
N ILE A 221 -16.31 5.67 -33.45
CA ILE A 221 -15.79 4.44 -34.07
C ILE A 221 -16.92 3.42 -34.29
N GLN A 222 -17.78 3.22 -33.30
CA GLN A 222 -18.98 2.36 -33.45
C GLN A 222 -19.94 2.87 -34.54
N ALA A 223 -20.03 4.18 -34.74
CA ALA A 223 -20.82 4.81 -35.80
C ALA A 223 -20.13 4.80 -37.18
N GLY A 224 -18.98 4.14 -37.33
CA GLY A 224 -18.29 3.95 -38.61
C GLY A 224 -17.15 4.93 -38.91
N THR A 225 -16.79 5.81 -37.97
CA THR A 225 -15.59 6.65 -38.12
C THR A 225 -14.34 5.77 -38.01
N PRO A 226 -13.42 5.76 -39.00
CA PRO A 226 -12.15 5.06 -38.85
C PRO A 226 -11.38 5.58 -37.64
N GLY A 227 -10.83 4.68 -36.82
CA GLY A 227 -10.08 5.03 -35.61
C GLY A 227 -8.87 5.93 -35.88
N LYS A 228 -8.23 5.79 -37.03
CA LYS A 228 -7.12 6.60 -37.54
C LYS A 228 -7.52 8.05 -37.83
N ASP A 229 -8.81 8.31 -38.05
CA ASP A 229 -9.35 9.63 -38.34
C ASP A 229 -9.73 10.38 -37.06
N VAL A 230 -9.70 9.72 -35.89
CA VAL A 230 -9.87 10.38 -34.60
C VAL A 230 -8.64 11.23 -34.31
N LYS A 231 -8.84 12.53 -34.08
CA LYS A 231 -7.75 13.49 -33.81
C LYS A 231 -7.67 13.83 -32.32
N LEU A 232 -6.44 13.94 -31.79
CA LEU A 232 -6.19 14.29 -30.38
C LEU A 232 -6.90 15.58 -29.97
N ASP A 233 -6.83 16.62 -30.81
CA ASP A 233 -7.42 17.93 -30.52
C ASP A 233 -8.95 17.87 -30.34
N GLU A 234 -9.63 16.99 -31.07
CA GLU A 234 -11.07 16.78 -30.93
C GLU A 234 -11.41 16.09 -29.59
N VAL A 235 -10.60 15.14 -29.16
CA VAL A 235 -10.77 14.46 -27.86
C VAL A 235 -10.50 15.42 -26.71
N LEU A 236 -9.46 16.25 -26.83
CA LEU A 236 -9.15 17.29 -25.85
C LEU A 236 -10.24 18.37 -25.77
N ALA A 237 -10.84 18.75 -26.91
CA ALA A 237 -11.96 19.67 -26.94
C ALA A 237 -13.20 19.08 -26.24
N ALA A 238 -13.53 17.81 -26.50
CA ALA A 238 -14.63 17.12 -25.83
C ALA A 238 -14.40 17.03 -24.31
N TYR A 239 -13.18 16.67 -23.89
CA TYR A 239 -12.79 16.68 -22.49
C TYR A 239 -12.96 18.06 -21.84
N ALA A 240 -12.46 19.11 -22.50
CA ALA A 240 -12.49 20.48 -21.98
C ALA A 240 -13.92 20.97 -21.77
N LEU A 241 -14.82 20.68 -22.72
CA LEU A 241 -16.24 21.03 -22.63
C LEU A 241 -16.88 20.40 -21.38
N VAL A 242 -16.76 19.07 -21.21
CA VAL A 242 -17.36 18.35 -20.07
C VAL A 242 -16.77 18.84 -18.74
N PHE A 243 -15.46 19.06 -18.69
CA PHE A 243 -14.81 19.59 -17.50
C PHE A 243 -15.34 21.00 -17.16
N ASP A 244 -15.43 21.89 -18.14
CA ASP A 244 -15.88 23.27 -17.91
C ASP A 244 -17.34 23.35 -17.48
N GLU A 245 -18.21 22.51 -18.05
CA GLU A 245 -19.60 22.39 -17.62
C GLU A 245 -19.71 21.86 -16.18
N GLY A 246 -18.97 20.81 -15.85
CA GLY A 246 -18.94 20.27 -14.50
C GLY A 246 -18.35 21.27 -13.50
N HIS A 247 -17.31 22.00 -13.87
CA HIS A 247 -16.74 23.06 -13.03
C HIS A 247 -17.75 24.20 -12.79
N LYS A 248 -18.45 24.67 -13.84
CA LYS A 248 -19.52 25.68 -13.74
C LYS A 248 -20.66 25.24 -12.83
N SER A 249 -20.98 23.93 -12.80
CA SER A 249 -22.01 23.38 -11.91
C SER A 249 -21.64 23.45 -10.42
N GLY A 250 -20.37 23.68 -10.10
CA GLY A 250 -19.86 23.83 -8.73
C GLY A 250 -19.83 22.52 -7.93
N GLY A 251 -19.58 22.61 -6.63
CA GLY A 251 -19.58 21.45 -5.72
C GLY A 251 -18.24 20.69 -5.63
N PHE A 252 -17.18 21.19 -6.26
CA PHE A 252 -15.84 20.61 -6.21
C PHE A 252 -14.89 21.42 -5.32
N THR A 253 -13.92 20.76 -4.70
CA THR A 253 -12.94 21.38 -3.81
C THR A 253 -11.51 21.10 -4.19
N GLU A 254 -10.70 22.14 -4.01
CA GLU A 254 -9.27 22.13 -4.19
C GLU A 254 -8.55 21.50 -2.98
N ARG A 255 -7.62 20.60 -3.27
CA ARG A 255 -6.76 19.93 -2.29
C ARG A 255 -5.31 20.31 -2.55
N GLY A 256 -4.46 20.31 -1.51
CA GLY A 256 -3.00 20.47 -1.65
C GLY A 256 -2.51 21.76 -2.33
N GLY A 257 -3.32 22.82 -2.39
CA GLY A 257 -2.98 24.06 -3.09
C GLY A 257 -3.16 24.01 -4.61
N TRP A 258 -3.74 22.94 -5.14
CA TRP A 258 -4.03 22.75 -6.57
C TRP A 258 -5.27 23.52 -6.99
N LYS A 259 -5.19 24.24 -8.10
CA LYS A 259 -6.28 25.02 -8.70
C LYS A 259 -7.08 24.18 -9.71
N ALA A 260 -8.34 24.56 -9.93
CA ALA A 260 -9.19 23.94 -10.95
C ALA A 260 -8.52 23.79 -12.34
N ALA A 261 -7.77 24.80 -12.78
CA ALA A 261 -7.05 24.76 -14.06
C ALA A 261 -5.96 23.68 -14.12
N GLU A 262 -5.22 23.46 -13.02
CA GLU A 262 -4.20 22.40 -12.94
C GLU A 262 -4.88 21.02 -12.99
N TYR A 263 -6.02 20.84 -12.33
CA TYR A 263 -6.84 19.63 -12.46
C TYR A 263 -7.32 19.37 -13.89
N LYS A 264 -7.82 20.40 -14.57
CA LYS A 264 -8.23 20.32 -15.98
C LYS A 264 -7.06 19.86 -16.85
N ARG A 265 -5.90 20.48 -16.69
CA ARG A 265 -4.70 20.15 -17.45
C ARG A 265 -4.23 18.73 -17.19
N ARG A 266 -4.29 18.27 -15.94
CA ARG A 266 -3.98 16.88 -15.60
C ARG A 266 -4.85 15.87 -16.35
N GLY A 267 -6.13 16.15 -16.54
CA GLY A 267 -7.02 15.30 -17.35
C GLY A 267 -6.69 15.38 -18.83
N ALA A 268 -6.35 16.56 -19.36
CA ALA A 268 -5.85 16.70 -20.73
C ALA A 268 -4.55 15.89 -20.95
N ASP A 269 -3.61 15.94 -20.02
CA ASP A 269 -2.37 15.13 -20.06
C ASP A 269 -2.67 13.63 -20.01
N TYR A 270 -3.71 13.23 -19.27
CA TYR A 270 -4.19 11.85 -19.26
C TYR A 270 -4.70 11.44 -20.65
N ILE A 271 -5.57 12.26 -21.26
CA ILE A 271 -6.08 12.03 -22.61
C ILE A 271 -4.93 11.92 -23.60
N LYS A 272 -3.97 12.85 -23.58
CA LYS A 272 -2.81 12.85 -24.48
C LYS A 272 -1.98 11.57 -24.36
N ALA A 273 -1.59 11.20 -23.14
CA ALA A 273 -0.78 10.00 -22.92
C ALA A 273 -1.51 8.71 -23.36
N ARG A 274 -2.81 8.62 -23.10
CA ARG A 274 -3.64 7.49 -23.52
C ARG A 274 -3.88 7.47 -25.03
N PHE A 275 -4.10 8.63 -25.65
CA PHE A 275 -4.26 8.74 -27.09
C PHE A 275 -3.00 8.26 -27.81
N GLU A 276 -1.81 8.68 -27.37
CA GLU A 276 -0.52 8.20 -27.89
C GLU A 276 -0.39 6.66 -27.79
N ASN A 277 -0.91 6.06 -26.71
CA ASN A 277 -0.85 4.61 -26.49
C ASN A 277 -1.93 3.82 -27.26
N LEU A 278 -3.04 4.46 -27.64
CA LEU A 278 -4.21 3.79 -28.22
C LEU A 278 -4.34 4.02 -29.71
N ALA A 279 -3.84 5.15 -30.23
CA ALA A 279 -3.90 5.48 -31.64
C ALA A 279 -2.85 4.67 -32.44
N PRO A 280 -3.19 4.21 -33.66
CA PRO A 280 -4.53 4.21 -34.25
C PRO A 280 -5.46 3.18 -33.55
N PHE A 281 -6.70 3.60 -33.29
CA PHE A 281 -7.64 2.87 -32.43
C PHE A 281 -8.13 1.53 -33.02
N GLU A 282 -7.87 1.26 -34.29
CA GLU A 282 -8.26 0.03 -35.01
C GLU A 282 -7.58 -1.23 -34.47
N SER A 283 -6.38 -1.09 -33.92
CA SER A 283 -5.59 -2.21 -33.39
C SER A 283 -6.17 -2.83 -32.11
N GLN A 284 -7.20 -2.19 -31.55
CA GLN A 284 -7.76 -2.51 -30.24
C GLN A 284 -8.74 -3.69 -30.33
N GLY A 285 -9.42 -3.89 -31.46
CA GLY A 285 -10.49 -4.89 -31.63
C GLY A 285 -11.88 -4.28 -31.74
N GLN A 286 -12.90 -5.12 -31.90
CA GLN A 286 -14.29 -4.68 -32.06
C GLN A 286 -14.90 -4.28 -30.72
N VAL A 287 -15.32 -3.02 -30.58
CA VAL A 287 -15.99 -2.52 -29.38
C VAL A 287 -17.46 -2.95 -29.40
N LEU A 288 -17.86 -3.75 -28.42
CA LEU A 288 -19.22 -4.28 -28.29
C LEU A 288 -20.11 -3.39 -27.42
N ALA A 289 -19.57 -2.85 -26.33
CA ALA A 289 -20.30 -1.98 -25.41
C ALA A 289 -19.39 -0.87 -24.87
N ILE A 290 -19.97 0.31 -24.63
CA ILE A 290 -19.30 1.47 -24.05
C ILE A 290 -20.24 2.11 -23.04
N GLU A 291 -19.74 2.30 -21.81
CA GLU A 291 -20.47 2.93 -20.70
C GLU A 291 -21.85 2.29 -20.45
N GLU A 292 -21.96 0.98 -20.70
CA GLU A 292 -23.20 0.22 -20.73
C GLU A 292 -23.56 -0.31 -19.35
N ARG A 293 -24.87 -0.27 -19.03
CA ARG A 293 -25.38 -0.84 -17.78
C ARG A 293 -25.68 -2.32 -17.95
N VAL A 294 -25.09 -3.13 -17.09
CA VAL A 294 -25.34 -4.57 -17.01
C VAL A 294 -26.09 -4.91 -15.73
N PHE A 295 -27.04 -5.83 -15.84
CA PHE A 295 -27.81 -6.38 -14.73
C PHE A 295 -27.67 -7.89 -14.76
N TRP A 296 -27.44 -8.49 -13.60
CA TRP A 296 -27.37 -9.93 -13.46
C TRP A 296 -27.80 -10.36 -12.07
N THR A 297 -28.03 -11.65 -11.90
CA THR A 297 -28.40 -12.27 -10.64
C THR A 297 -27.36 -13.32 -10.28
N MET A 298 -26.98 -13.39 -9.01
CA MET A 298 -26.08 -14.42 -8.48
C MET A 298 -26.76 -15.12 -7.31
N THR A 299 -26.75 -16.45 -7.30
CA THR A 299 -27.36 -17.24 -6.23
C THR A 299 -26.29 -17.80 -5.33
N ASP A 300 -26.39 -17.52 -4.03
CA ASP A 300 -25.49 -18.09 -3.03
C ASP A 300 -25.75 -19.61 -2.91
N PRO A 301 -24.79 -20.48 -3.23
CA PRO A 301 -24.98 -21.92 -3.18
C PRO A 301 -25.24 -22.45 -1.76
N ALA A 302 -24.77 -21.74 -0.73
CA ALA A 302 -24.92 -22.14 0.67
C ALA A 302 -26.29 -21.76 1.26
N THR A 303 -26.79 -20.56 0.94
CA THR A 303 -28.06 -20.05 1.49
C THR A 303 -29.23 -20.18 0.51
N LYS A 304 -28.95 -20.51 -0.76
CA LYS A 304 -29.89 -20.50 -1.89
C LYS A 304 -30.52 -19.13 -2.16
N LYS A 305 -30.03 -18.07 -1.52
CA LYS A 305 -30.52 -16.70 -1.71
C LYS A 305 -29.96 -16.10 -2.98
N SER A 306 -30.83 -15.49 -3.78
CA SER A 306 -30.45 -14.78 -5.01
C SER A 306 -30.30 -13.28 -4.76
N TYR A 307 -29.23 -12.71 -5.30
CA TYR A 307 -28.91 -11.30 -5.19
C TYR A 307 -28.91 -10.67 -6.57
N GLN A 308 -29.61 -9.55 -6.72
CA GLN A 308 -29.57 -8.74 -7.94
C GLN A 308 -28.39 -7.80 -7.91
N PHE A 309 -27.72 -7.67 -9.05
CA PHE A 309 -26.61 -6.78 -9.25
C PHE A 309 -26.83 -5.83 -10.43
N LYS A 310 -26.16 -4.69 -10.36
CA LYS A 310 -26.02 -3.73 -11.45
C LYS A 310 -24.59 -3.21 -11.53
N GLY A 311 -24.12 -2.97 -12.74
CA GLY A 311 -22.82 -2.40 -13.05
C GLY A 311 -22.90 -1.40 -14.19
N ARG A 312 -21.87 -0.57 -14.35
CA ARG A 312 -21.62 0.19 -15.56
C ARG A 312 -20.25 -0.25 -16.07
N LEU A 313 -20.21 -0.83 -17.26
CA LEU A 313 -18.98 -1.25 -17.93
C LEU A 313 -18.46 -0.07 -18.73
N ASP A 314 -17.23 0.38 -18.49
CA ASP A 314 -16.66 1.47 -19.29
C ASP A 314 -16.46 1.02 -20.74
N ARG A 315 -15.84 -0.16 -20.94
CA ARG A 315 -15.64 -0.72 -22.28
C ARG A 315 -15.62 -2.25 -22.30
N LEU A 316 -16.43 -2.82 -23.19
CA LEU A 316 -16.42 -4.24 -23.55
C LEU A 316 -16.03 -4.38 -25.02
N MET A 317 -15.10 -5.27 -25.32
CA MET A 317 -14.62 -5.46 -26.68
C MET A 317 -14.15 -6.89 -26.93
N VAL A 318 -14.08 -7.27 -28.20
CA VAL A 318 -13.54 -8.56 -28.64
C VAL A 318 -12.40 -8.31 -29.61
N LYS A 319 -11.28 -8.98 -29.36
CA LYS A 319 -10.14 -9.04 -30.27
C LYS A 319 -9.73 -10.49 -30.40
N ASP A 320 -9.73 -10.98 -31.64
CA ASP A 320 -9.52 -12.39 -31.95
C ASP A 320 -10.47 -13.27 -31.12
N ASP A 321 -9.95 -14.25 -30.39
CA ASP A 321 -10.73 -15.14 -29.50
C ASP A 321 -10.74 -14.66 -28.03
N THR A 322 -10.56 -13.35 -27.81
CA THR A 322 -10.46 -12.76 -26.46
C THR A 322 -11.47 -11.65 -26.25
N VAL A 323 -12.26 -11.77 -25.18
CA VAL A 323 -13.16 -10.74 -24.65
C VAL A 323 -12.39 -9.89 -23.65
N TYR A 324 -12.37 -8.58 -23.85
CA TYR A 324 -11.76 -7.62 -22.93
C TYR A 324 -12.82 -6.80 -22.22
N ILE A 325 -12.74 -6.77 -20.89
CA ILE A 325 -13.52 -5.87 -20.03
C ILE A 325 -12.55 -4.83 -19.47
N ARG A 326 -12.75 -3.57 -19.81
CA ARG A 326 -11.78 -2.51 -19.51
C ARG A 326 -12.40 -1.40 -18.71
N ASP A 327 -11.57 -0.77 -17.86
CA ASP A 327 -11.96 0.32 -16.97
C ASP A 327 -10.89 1.39 -16.96
N TRP A 328 -11.29 2.65 -17.17
CA TRP A 328 -10.38 3.79 -17.23
C TRP A 328 -10.09 4.32 -15.83
N LYS A 329 -8.81 4.34 -15.46
CA LYS A 329 -8.39 4.73 -14.11
C LYS A 329 -7.52 5.98 -14.14
N THR A 330 -8.10 7.10 -13.71
CA THR A 330 -7.42 8.41 -13.57
C THR A 330 -6.63 8.59 -12.27
N HIS A 331 -6.31 7.49 -11.59
CA HIS A 331 -5.57 7.50 -10.33
C HIS A 331 -4.13 8.02 -10.51
N PHE A 332 -3.63 8.74 -9.51
CA PHE A 332 -2.26 9.26 -9.54
C PHE A 332 -1.18 8.17 -9.38
N VAL A 333 -1.52 7.08 -8.68
CA VAL A 333 -0.62 5.97 -8.39
C VAL A 333 -1.34 4.66 -8.71
N PRO A 334 -0.95 3.96 -9.79
CA PRO A 334 -1.49 2.66 -10.10
C PRO A 334 -1.25 1.62 -8.99
N PRO A 335 -2.25 0.81 -8.61
CA PRO A 335 -2.06 -0.38 -7.78
C PRO A 335 -1.16 -1.40 -8.46
N THR A 336 -0.47 -2.23 -7.68
CA THR A 336 0.32 -3.38 -8.16
C THR A 336 -0.59 -4.50 -8.65
N LEU A 337 -0.04 -5.46 -9.42
CA LEU A 337 -0.83 -6.59 -9.94
C LEU A 337 -1.47 -7.39 -8.82
N THR A 338 -0.70 -7.71 -7.79
CA THR A 338 -1.20 -8.44 -6.62
C THR A 338 -2.28 -7.66 -5.86
N GLN A 339 -2.21 -6.32 -5.83
CA GLN A 339 -3.28 -5.52 -5.22
C GLN A 339 -4.57 -5.58 -6.05
N LEU A 340 -4.47 -5.53 -7.39
CA LEU A 340 -5.63 -5.71 -8.26
C LEU A 340 -6.24 -7.10 -8.09
N GLU A 341 -5.41 -8.15 -8.11
CA GLU A 341 -5.86 -9.53 -7.89
C GLU A 341 -6.56 -9.70 -6.54
N ARG A 342 -5.99 -9.15 -5.47
CA ARG A 342 -6.48 -9.34 -4.10
C ARG A 342 -7.67 -8.46 -3.74
N ASP A 343 -7.57 -7.17 -4.05
CA ASP A 343 -8.47 -6.13 -3.50
C ASP A 343 -9.55 -5.70 -4.49
N ASP A 344 -9.29 -5.79 -5.81
CA ASP A 344 -10.26 -5.40 -6.84
C ASP A 344 -11.07 -6.61 -7.29
N PHE A 345 -12.35 -6.61 -6.92
CA PHE A 345 -13.33 -7.57 -7.41
C PHE A 345 -14.26 -6.96 -8.46
N GLN A 346 -14.11 -5.69 -8.83
CA GLN A 346 -15.04 -4.97 -9.70
C GLN A 346 -15.09 -5.60 -11.08
N LEU A 347 -13.94 -5.74 -11.75
CA LEU A 347 -13.89 -6.29 -13.10
C LEU A 347 -14.15 -7.80 -13.13
N GLY A 348 -13.70 -8.53 -12.10
CA GLY A 348 -14.04 -9.95 -11.95
C GLY A 348 -15.55 -10.18 -11.78
N LEU A 349 -16.21 -9.30 -11.02
CA LEU A 349 -17.66 -9.35 -10.84
C LEU A 349 -18.42 -9.02 -12.15
N TYR A 350 -17.88 -8.12 -12.98
CA TYR A 350 -18.39 -7.89 -14.32
C TYR A 350 -18.20 -9.10 -15.25
N ALA A 351 -17.06 -9.80 -15.16
CA ALA A 351 -16.83 -11.03 -15.91
C ALA A 351 -17.84 -12.13 -15.51
N LEU A 352 -18.14 -12.28 -14.22
CA LEU A 352 -19.23 -13.16 -13.74
C LEU A 352 -20.58 -12.75 -14.34
N GLY A 353 -20.92 -11.46 -14.27
CA GLY A 353 -22.16 -10.93 -14.81
C GLY A 353 -22.31 -11.19 -16.32
N LEU A 354 -21.23 -11.04 -17.10
CA LEU A 354 -21.21 -11.35 -18.53
C LEU A 354 -21.38 -12.84 -18.81
N LYS A 355 -20.77 -13.73 -18.00
CA LYS A 355 -20.92 -15.18 -18.16
C LYS A 355 -22.37 -15.64 -17.99
N THR A 356 -23.13 -14.97 -17.12
CA THR A 356 -24.55 -15.23 -16.92
C THR A 356 -25.43 -14.53 -17.96
N ALA A 357 -25.20 -13.25 -18.21
CA ALA A 357 -26.08 -12.43 -19.05
C ALA A 357 -25.85 -12.62 -20.55
N ARG A 358 -24.61 -12.95 -20.97
CA ARG A 358 -24.18 -13.10 -22.37
C ARG A 358 -23.25 -14.31 -22.56
N PRO A 359 -23.73 -15.54 -22.28
CA PRO A 359 -22.93 -16.75 -22.46
C PRO A 359 -22.49 -16.93 -23.92
N ASP A 360 -23.26 -16.42 -24.88
CA ASP A 360 -22.93 -16.38 -26.30
C ASP A 360 -21.63 -15.61 -26.61
N LEU A 361 -21.33 -14.57 -25.83
CA LEU A 361 -20.13 -13.74 -26.02
C LEU A 361 -18.87 -14.36 -25.41
N VAL A 362 -19.02 -15.15 -24.32
CA VAL A 362 -17.88 -15.64 -23.54
C VAL A 362 -17.59 -17.13 -23.71
N LYS A 363 -18.57 -17.94 -24.12
CA LYS A 363 -18.40 -19.40 -24.21
C LYS A 363 -17.33 -19.74 -25.24
N GLY A 364 -16.29 -20.44 -24.78
CA GLY A 364 -15.16 -20.86 -25.62
C GLY A 364 -14.11 -19.76 -25.86
N ARG A 365 -14.30 -18.54 -25.34
CA ARG A 365 -13.37 -17.43 -25.51
C ARG A 365 -12.56 -17.17 -24.24
N LYS A 366 -11.36 -16.61 -24.41
CA LYS A 366 -10.58 -16.08 -23.28
C LYS A 366 -11.21 -14.78 -22.78
N ILE A 367 -11.19 -14.56 -21.47
CA ILE A 367 -11.61 -13.28 -20.88
C ILE A 367 -10.37 -12.60 -20.29
N VAL A 368 -10.19 -11.32 -20.61
CA VAL A 368 -9.17 -10.45 -20.04
C VAL A 368 -9.85 -9.26 -19.40
N ILE A 369 -9.51 -8.98 -18.15
CA ILE A 369 -9.91 -7.75 -17.46
C ILE A 369 -8.71 -6.79 -17.47
N ALA A 370 -8.95 -5.51 -17.76
CA ALA A 370 -7.88 -4.53 -17.91
C ALA A 370 -8.19 -3.20 -17.22
N TRP A 371 -7.22 -2.69 -16.47
CA TRP A 371 -7.25 -1.35 -15.90
C TRP A 371 -6.35 -0.45 -16.75
N ASP A 372 -6.97 0.52 -17.41
CA ASP A 372 -6.29 1.49 -18.26
C ASP A 372 -5.85 2.68 -17.42
N PHE A 373 -4.58 2.71 -16.98
CA PHE A 373 -3.96 3.86 -16.31
C PHE A 373 -3.34 4.81 -17.34
N LYS A 374 -2.98 6.03 -16.90
CA LYS A 374 -2.43 7.10 -17.75
C LYS A 374 -1.28 6.61 -18.63
N GLU A 375 -0.27 5.98 -18.04
CA GLU A 375 0.97 5.63 -18.75
C GLU A 375 0.97 4.21 -19.32
N PHE A 376 0.18 3.28 -18.77
CA PHE A 376 0.14 1.88 -19.19
C PHE A 376 -1.21 1.23 -18.85
N THR A 377 -1.46 0.04 -19.42
CA THR A 377 -2.62 -0.79 -19.10
C THR A 377 -2.16 -2.00 -18.32
N GLN A 378 -2.89 -2.37 -17.27
CA GLN A 378 -2.62 -3.56 -16.49
C GLN A 378 -3.68 -4.62 -16.74
N GLU A 379 -3.26 -5.84 -17.07
CA GLU A 379 -4.16 -6.90 -17.54
C GLU A 379 -4.09 -8.15 -16.66
N ILE A 380 -5.25 -8.78 -16.44
CA ILE A 380 -5.37 -10.12 -15.85
C ILE A 380 -6.16 -11.00 -16.82
N VAL A 381 -5.60 -12.16 -17.15
CA VAL A 381 -6.32 -13.23 -17.83
C VAL A 381 -7.20 -13.92 -16.79
N VAL A 382 -8.50 -13.96 -17.05
CA VAL A 382 -9.50 -14.51 -16.16
C VAL A 382 -9.69 -16.00 -16.46
N ASP A 383 -9.45 -16.84 -15.47
CA ASP A 383 -9.78 -18.27 -15.50
C ASP A 383 -10.93 -18.59 -14.52
N ASP A 384 -11.41 -19.84 -14.57
CA ASP A 384 -12.51 -20.27 -13.70
C ASP A 384 -12.14 -20.25 -12.20
N ALA A 385 -10.85 -20.44 -11.86
CA ALA A 385 -10.38 -20.37 -10.48
C ALA A 385 -10.43 -18.92 -9.93
N TYR A 386 -10.02 -17.95 -10.73
CA TYR A 386 -10.15 -16.53 -10.43
C TYR A 386 -11.62 -16.15 -10.24
N LEU A 387 -12.50 -16.56 -11.15
CA LEU A 387 -13.94 -16.27 -11.06
C LEU A 387 -14.58 -16.89 -9.82
N ALA A 388 -14.27 -18.15 -9.51
CA ALA A 388 -14.78 -18.83 -8.31
C ALA A 388 -14.33 -18.12 -7.02
N ARG A 389 -13.08 -17.62 -6.98
CA ARG A 389 -12.59 -16.82 -5.86
C ARG A 389 -13.34 -15.49 -5.73
N ILE A 390 -13.56 -14.78 -6.84
CA ILE A 390 -14.31 -13.51 -6.83
C ILE A 390 -15.76 -13.74 -6.38
N GLU A 391 -16.42 -14.77 -6.88
CA GLU A 391 -17.77 -15.16 -6.46
C GLU A 391 -17.81 -15.43 -4.95
N ALA A 392 -16.91 -16.27 -4.44
CA ALA A 392 -16.82 -16.58 -3.01
C ALA A 392 -16.57 -15.34 -2.14
N GLN A 393 -15.68 -14.44 -2.58
CA GLN A 393 -15.38 -13.18 -1.90
C GLN A 393 -16.61 -12.26 -1.85
N VAL A 394 -17.32 -12.10 -2.98
CA VAL A 394 -18.52 -11.25 -3.04
C VAL A 394 -19.65 -11.83 -2.18
N LEU A 395 -19.85 -13.15 -2.20
CA LEU A 395 -20.86 -13.81 -1.36
C LEU A 395 -20.55 -13.67 0.14
N ASP A 396 -19.27 -13.74 0.54
CA ASP A 396 -18.87 -13.44 1.93
C ASP A 396 -19.23 -12.01 2.33
N ILE A 397 -18.94 -11.03 1.46
CA ILE A 397 -19.29 -9.63 1.69
C ILE A 397 -20.80 -9.47 1.86
N LEU A 398 -21.60 -10.10 1.01
CA LEU A 398 -23.06 -10.04 1.09
C LEU A 398 -23.59 -10.60 2.41
N ARG A 399 -23.13 -11.77 2.84
CA ARG A 399 -23.53 -12.34 4.14
C ARG A 399 -23.16 -11.42 5.32
N ARG A 400 -22.00 -10.76 5.24
CA ARG A 400 -21.59 -9.75 6.24
C ARG A 400 -22.47 -8.50 6.21
N ILE A 401 -22.90 -8.06 5.02
CA ILE A 401 -23.85 -6.96 4.86
C ILE A 401 -25.20 -7.32 5.48
N GLU A 402 -25.68 -8.55 5.31
CA GLU A 402 -26.96 -9.00 5.86
C GLU A 402 -26.94 -8.98 7.39
N ALA A 403 -25.95 -9.65 8.00
CA ALA A 403 -25.77 -9.63 9.45
C ALA A 403 -25.59 -8.20 10.00
N PHE A 404 -24.90 -7.34 9.25
CA PHE A 404 -24.77 -5.92 9.60
C PHE A 404 -26.11 -5.19 9.52
N THR A 405 -26.91 -5.48 8.51
CA THR A 405 -28.21 -4.85 8.28
C THR A 405 -29.20 -5.21 9.38
N GLU A 406 -29.30 -6.50 9.73
CA GLU A 406 -30.13 -6.98 10.84
C GLU A 406 -29.80 -6.24 12.15
N ARG A 407 -28.50 -6.08 12.45
CA ARG A 407 -28.07 -5.34 13.64
C ARG A 407 -28.46 -3.86 13.60
N VAL A 408 -28.21 -3.17 12.48
CA VAL A 408 -28.54 -1.74 12.34
C VAL A 408 -30.05 -1.52 12.44
N GLU A 409 -30.87 -2.42 11.89
CA GLU A 409 -32.32 -2.33 12.00
C GLU A 409 -32.80 -2.55 13.44
N ALA A 410 -32.23 -3.52 14.16
CA ALA A 410 -32.51 -3.73 15.58
C ALA A 410 -32.15 -2.51 16.44
N GLU A 411 -31.07 -1.81 16.10
CA GLU A 411 -30.55 -0.62 16.81
C GLU A 411 -31.04 0.72 16.21
N LYS A 412 -31.97 0.71 15.26
CA LYS A 412 -32.35 1.88 14.44
C LYS A 412 -32.64 3.17 15.23
N PRO A 413 -33.33 3.14 16.39
CA PRO A 413 -33.55 4.36 17.19
C PRO A 413 -32.25 5.02 17.67
N GLU A 414 -31.25 4.23 18.08
CA GLU A 414 -29.95 4.75 18.53
C GLU A 414 -29.14 5.33 17.36
N TRP A 415 -29.22 4.68 16.20
CA TRP A 415 -28.59 5.17 14.98
C TRP A 415 -29.19 6.50 14.50
N LEU A 416 -30.52 6.63 14.48
CA LEU A 416 -31.19 7.87 14.07
C LEU A 416 -30.86 9.05 15.01
N LYS A 417 -30.76 8.82 16.32
CA LYS A 417 -30.34 9.82 17.31
C LYS A 417 -28.91 10.32 17.05
N ARG A 418 -28.00 9.47 16.55
CA ARG A 418 -26.64 9.87 16.16
C ARG A 418 -26.60 10.74 14.90
N LEU A 419 -27.61 10.66 14.03
CA LEU A 419 -27.57 11.26 12.68
C LEU A 419 -28.24 12.62 12.56
N LYS A 420 -29.16 12.99 13.46
CA LYS A 420 -29.82 14.30 13.48
C LYS A 420 -29.87 14.88 14.89
N PRO A 421 -28.84 15.61 15.33
CA PRO A 421 -28.95 16.43 16.53
C PRO A 421 -29.73 17.71 16.22
N ASP A 422 -30.79 17.99 16.96
CA ASP A 422 -31.52 19.24 16.84
C ASP A 422 -30.62 20.44 17.18
N GLY A 423 -30.52 21.41 16.27
CA GLY A 423 -29.91 22.74 16.50
C GLY A 423 -28.42 22.73 16.89
N LYS A 424 -27.81 23.92 17.03
CA LYS A 424 -26.45 24.03 17.59
C LYS A 424 -26.48 23.42 19.01
N PRO A 425 -25.82 22.29 19.25
CA PRO A 425 -25.93 21.65 20.55
C PRO A 425 -25.27 22.52 21.62
N ALA A 426 -25.95 22.65 22.77
CA ALA A 426 -25.36 23.27 23.95
C ALA A 426 -24.01 22.59 24.28
N GLY A 427 -22.97 23.39 24.57
CA GLY A 427 -21.61 22.89 24.84
C GLY A 427 -20.65 22.87 23.65
N ALA A 428 -21.08 23.27 22.44
CA ALA A 428 -20.22 23.25 21.25
C ALA A 428 -18.98 24.17 21.34
N LYS A 429 -18.99 25.21 22.18
CA LYS A 429 -17.82 26.06 22.44
C LYS A 429 -16.81 25.33 23.33
N SER A 430 -17.27 24.79 24.46
CA SER A 430 -16.48 23.98 25.40
C SER A 430 -15.80 22.81 24.69
N ALA A 431 -16.54 22.07 23.87
CA ALA A 431 -16.00 20.94 23.13
C ALA A 431 -14.87 21.32 22.15
N ARG A 432 -14.87 22.54 21.61
CA ARG A 432 -13.79 23.03 20.73
C ARG A 432 -12.56 23.43 21.51
N GLU A 433 -12.74 24.09 22.65
CA GLU A 433 -11.67 24.46 23.58
C GLU A 433 -11.01 23.19 24.17
N ALA A 434 -11.80 22.17 24.48
CA ALA A 434 -11.33 20.86 24.91
C ALA A 434 -10.47 20.16 23.84
N VAL A 435 -10.83 20.28 22.55
CA VAL A 435 -10.05 19.70 21.44
C VAL A 435 -8.66 20.34 21.32
N ASP A 436 -8.57 21.67 21.45
CA ASP A 436 -7.28 22.36 21.40
C ASP A 436 -6.43 22.06 22.64
N SER A 437 -7.05 22.04 23.82
CA SER A 437 -6.37 21.73 25.10
C SER A 437 -5.83 20.30 25.13
N LEU A 438 -6.60 19.34 24.60
CA LEU A 438 -6.15 17.95 24.45
C LEU A 438 -4.98 17.85 23.46
N GLY A 439 -4.98 18.66 22.40
CA GLY A 439 -3.87 18.73 21.44
C GLY A 439 -2.55 19.19 22.07
N ALA A 440 -2.60 20.20 22.95
CA ALA A 440 -1.43 20.69 23.68
C ALA A 440 -0.93 19.67 24.72
N LEU A 441 -1.83 19.06 25.49
CA LEU A 441 -1.48 18.05 26.50
C LEU A 441 -0.83 16.81 25.90
N ASN A 442 -1.31 16.35 24.73
CA ASN A 442 -0.69 15.23 24.05
C ASN A 442 0.76 15.55 23.60
N SER A 443 1.06 16.79 23.24
CA SER A 443 2.42 17.22 22.91
C SER A 443 3.36 17.12 24.11
N ASP A 444 2.94 17.57 25.29
CA ASP A 444 3.74 17.46 26.52
C ASP A 444 3.90 16.00 26.97
N LEU A 445 2.85 15.17 26.82
CA LEU A 445 2.94 13.73 27.06
C LEU A 445 3.97 13.05 26.15
N ASP A 446 4.05 13.44 24.87
CA ASP A 446 5.02 12.89 23.92
C ASP A 446 6.47 13.24 24.30
N GLU A 447 6.73 14.49 24.74
CA GLU A 447 8.04 14.93 25.23
C GLU A 447 8.49 14.18 26.49
N LYS A 448 7.58 14.02 27.47
CA LYS A 448 7.88 13.27 28.70
C LYS A 448 8.05 11.78 28.43
N ALA A 449 7.29 11.21 27.50
CA ALA A 449 7.45 9.82 27.07
C ALA A 449 8.82 9.58 26.40
N ALA A 450 9.31 10.52 25.59
CA ALA A 450 10.67 10.45 25.04
C ALA A 450 11.73 10.46 26.14
N SER A 451 11.56 11.33 27.14
CA SER A 451 12.46 11.42 28.30
C SER A 451 12.48 10.14 29.14
N LEU A 452 11.31 9.53 29.41
CA LEU A 452 11.20 8.25 30.11
C LEU A 452 11.88 7.11 29.35
N ARG A 453 11.71 7.05 28.02
CA ARG A 453 12.39 6.05 27.18
C ARG A 453 13.91 6.17 27.22
N ALA A 454 14.43 7.41 27.25
CA ALA A 454 15.87 7.63 27.39
C ALA A 454 16.38 7.11 28.75
N LEU A 455 15.74 7.51 29.84
CA LEU A 455 16.15 7.10 31.20
C LEU A 455 16.05 5.59 31.43
N ARG A 456 14.98 4.93 30.97
CA ARG A 456 14.82 3.47 31.11
C ARG A 456 15.91 2.68 30.39
N ARG A 457 16.41 3.19 29.26
CA ARG A 457 17.54 2.60 28.55
C ARG A 457 18.83 2.75 29.32
N ASP A 458 19.11 3.95 29.83
CA ASP A 458 20.31 4.20 30.64
C ASP A 458 20.29 3.32 31.90
N TYR A 459 19.12 3.17 32.52
CA TYR A 459 18.90 2.25 33.64
C TYR A 459 19.28 0.82 33.25
N LYS A 460 18.69 0.29 32.18
CA LYS A 460 18.93 -1.08 31.72
C LYS A 460 20.40 -1.35 31.40
N ASN A 461 21.05 -0.46 30.65
CA ASN A 461 22.46 -0.61 30.27
C ASN A 461 23.38 -0.66 31.49
N LEU A 462 23.12 0.18 32.49
CA LEU A 462 23.87 0.19 33.75
C LEU A 462 23.59 -1.05 34.59
N GLU A 463 22.32 -1.47 34.71
CA GLU A 463 21.92 -2.68 35.45
C GLU A 463 22.59 -3.94 34.88
N GLU A 464 22.52 -4.14 33.55
CA GLU A 464 23.16 -5.26 32.87
C GLU A 464 24.70 -5.21 33.02
N GLY A 465 25.29 -4.02 32.95
CA GLY A 465 26.74 -3.82 33.12
C GLY A 465 27.22 -4.19 34.53
N ILE A 466 26.52 -3.71 35.56
CA ILE A 466 26.82 -4.01 36.96
C ILE A 466 26.60 -5.51 37.23
N THR A 467 25.53 -6.10 36.68
CA THR A 467 25.22 -7.52 36.81
C THR A 467 26.32 -8.40 36.21
N ARG A 468 26.76 -8.12 34.97
CA ARG A 468 27.88 -8.84 34.35
C ARG A 468 29.17 -8.71 35.15
N PHE A 469 29.45 -7.54 35.71
CA PHE A 469 30.61 -7.34 36.59
C PHE A 469 30.50 -8.18 37.87
N ALA A 470 29.33 -8.18 38.51
CA ALA A 470 29.07 -8.96 39.72
C ALA A 470 29.26 -10.45 39.46
N LEU A 471 28.70 -10.99 38.37
CA LEU A 471 28.88 -12.38 37.95
C LEU A 471 30.35 -12.71 37.68
N LYS A 472 31.05 -11.88 36.89
CA LYS A 472 32.49 -12.07 36.56
C LYS A 472 33.38 -12.06 37.81
N LYS A 473 33.02 -11.25 38.82
CA LYS A 473 33.75 -11.16 40.09
C LYS A 473 33.18 -12.06 41.19
N LYS A 474 32.17 -12.87 40.88
CA LYS A 474 31.44 -13.75 41.82
C LYS A 474 30.94 -13.01 43.06
N LEU A 475 30.33 -11.84 42.86
CA LEU A 475 29.77 -11.00 43.91
C LEU A 475 28.24 -11.17 43.97
N ALA A 476 27.70 -11.40 45.16
CA ALA A 476 26.25 -11.45 45.39
C ALA A 476 25.61 -10.05 45.50
N GLN A 477 26.42 -9.00 45.65
CA GLN A 477 25.95 -7.61 45.71
C GLN A 477 27.06 -6.62 45.33
N VAL A 478 26.65 -5.46 44.81
CA VAL A 478 27.51 -4.31 44.52
C VAL A 478 26.97 -3.09 45.27
N ASN A 479 27.80 -2.53 46.15
CA ASN A 479 27.41 -1.40 47.00
C ASN A 479 27.87 -0.06 46.40
N GLY A 480 26.93 0.86 46.20
CA GLY A 480 27.17 2.29 45.98
C GLY A 480 27.28 3.05 47.31
N LYS A 481 27.34 4.38 47.24
CA LYS A 481 27.29 5.27 48.42
C LYS A 481 25.88 5.43 48.97
N ARG A 482 24.85 5.39 48.11
CA ARG A 482 23.44 5.61 48.46
C ARG A 482 22.51 4.47 48.06
N TYR A 483 22.99 3.54 47.24
CA TYR A 483 22.19 2.42 46.75
C TYR A 483 23.04 1.14 46.75
N THR A 484 22.38 -0.01 46.82
CA THR A 484 22.99 -1.34 46.74
C THR A 484 22.23 -2.15 45.70
N LEU A 485 22.96 -2.80 44.79
CA LEU A 485 22.40 -3.74 43.82
C LEU A 485 22.72 -5.16 44.26
N GLY A 486 21.71 -5.93 44.67
CA GLY A 486 21.81 -7.37 44.89
C GLY A 486 21.76 -8.11 43.56
N VAL A 487 22.58 -9.15 43.41
CA VAL A 487 22.61 -10.03 42.24
C VAL A 487 22.50 -11.47 42.74
N THR A 488 21.34 -12.07 42.52
CA THR A 488 21.06 -13.46 42.87
C THR A 488 21.10 -14.28 41.60
N VAL A 489 21.96 -15.30 41.56
CA VAL A 489 21.97 -16.27 40.46
C VAL A 489 21.11 -17.43 40.91
N ASN A 490 19.88 -17.49 40.44
CA ASN A 490 19.04 -18.66 40.64
C ASN A 490 19.48 -19.70 39.61
N GLU A 491 19.96 -20.84 40.08
CA GLU A 491 20.13 -22.01 39.24
C GLU A 491 18.74 -22.56 38.93
N ASP A 492 18.07 -21.97 37.96
CA ASP A 492 16.83 -22.52 37.46
C ASP A 492 17.16 -23.74 36.60
N LEU A 493 17.04 -24.90 37.23
CA LEU A 493 16.84 -26.15 36.50
C LEU A 493 15.53 -26.00 35.72
N LYS A 494 15.64 -25.74 34.41
CA LYS A 494 14.50 -25.55 33.51
C LYS A 494 13.41 -26.59 33.75
N ALA A 495 12.17 -26.14 33.60
CA ALA A 495 11.00 -26.98 33.63
C ALA A 495 11.10 -28.09 32.56
N VAL A 496 10.44 -29.23 32.83
CA VAL A 496 10.25 -30.32 31.87
C VAL A 496 9.79 -29.73 30.52
N PRO A 497 10.36 -30.17 29.37
CA PRO A 497 10.00 -29.64 28.06
C PRO A 497 8.48 -29.58 27.87
N THR A 498 7.96 -28.40 27.50
CA THR A 498 6.52 -28.19 27.29
C THR A 498 6.22 -28.13 25.80
N LYS A 499 4.98 -28.45 25.41
CA LYS A 499 4.52 -28.34 24.00
C LYS A 499 4.70 -26.94 23.39
N THR A 500 4.83 -25.91 24.22
CA THR A 500 4.84 -24.50 23.79
C THR A 500 6.27 -23.97 23.67
N ASP A 501 7.13 -24.33 24.62
CA ASP A 501 8.47 -23.75 24.74
C ASP A 501 9.55 -24.64 24.11
N ASP A 502 9.35 -25.97 24.10
CA ASP A 502 10.24 -26.95 23.47
C ASP A 502 9.43 -28.14 22.91
N PRO A 503 8.78 -27.97 21.74
CA PRO A 503 7.92 -29.00 21.16
C PRO A 503 8.64 -30.31 20.81
N GLU A 504 9.91 -30.22 20.40
CA GLU A 504 10.74 -31.37 20.02
C GLU A 504 11.18 -32.15 21.26
N GLY A 505 11.64 -31.46 22.31
CA GLY A 505 11.96 -32.07 23.61
C GLY A 505 10.73 -32.66 24.30
N TYR A 506 9.57 -31.99 24.21
CA TYR A 506 8.30 -32.51 24.72
C TYR A 506 7.93 -33.84 24.05
N GLU A 507 8.08 -33.93 22.72
CA GLU A 507 7.73 -35.14 21.99
C GLU A 507 8.70 -36.29 22.33
N ALA A 508 9.98 -35.99 22.50
CA ALA A 508 10.98 -36.96 22.96
C ALA A 508 10.66 -37.52 24.37
N VAL A 509 10.33 -36.64 25.33
CA VAL A 509 9.92 -37.02 26.69
C VAL A 509 8.60 -37.80 26.69
N SER A 510 7.62 -37.34 25.90
CA SER A 510 6.31 -38.00 25.76
C SER A 510 6.45 -39.41 25.19
N LYS A 511 7.34 -39.60 24.21
CA LYS A 511 7.61 -40.89 23.59
C LYS A 511 8.17 -41.90 24.61
N VAL A 512 9.17 -41.51 25.40
CA VAL A 512 9.76 -42.40 26.42
C VAL A 512 8.74 -42.81 27.49
N LEU A 513 7.88 -41.88 27.93
CA LEU A 513 6.81 -42.17 28.90
C LEU A 513 5.69 -43.06 28.32
N LYS A 514 5.38 -42.92 27.03
CA LYS A 514 4.38 -43.76 26.33
C LYS A 514 4.92 -45.17 26.11
N GLU A 515 6.16 -45.31 25.65
CA GLU A 515 6.83 -46.62 25.47
C GLU A 515 7.01 -47.35 26.80
N GLY A 516 7.18 -46.60 27.90
CA GLY A 516 7.24 -47.14 29.26
C GLY A 516 5.89 -47.45 29.91
N GLY A 517 4.74 -47.19 29.26
CA GLY A 517 3.41 -47.48 29.80
C GLY A 517 2.89 -46.52 30.90
N VAL A 518 3.69 -45.54 31.30
CA VAL A 518 3.41 -44.64 32.44
C VAL A 518 2.77 -43.30 32.05
N TRP A 519 2.64 -43.02 30.74
CA TRP A 519 2.09 -41.76 30.22
C TRP A 519 0.77 -41.31 30.86
N LYS A 520 -0.15 -42.23 31.17
CA LYS A 520 -1.45 -41.90 31.80
C LYS A 520 -1.29 -41.23 33.18
N GLY A 521 -0.27 -41.58 33.96
CA GLY A 521 0.00 -41.00 35.28
C GLY A 521 0.72 -39.65 35.24
N TYR A 522 1.37 -39.31 34.12
CA TYR A 522 2.24 -38.14 33.99
C TYR A 522 1.91 -37.29 32.74
N SER A 523 0.69 -37.43 32.22
CA SER A 523 0.25 -36.81 30.95
C SER A 523 0.24 -35.27 30.95
N SER A 524 0.24 -34.65 32.14
CA SER A 524 0.37 -33.20 32.34
C SER A 524 1.83 -32.71 32.36
N LEU A 525 2.82 -33.63 32.41
CA LEU A 525 4.25 -33.33 32.49
C LEU A 525 4.59 -32.25 33.52
N ASP A 526 3.95 -32.29 34.69
CA ASP A 526 4.25 -31.33 35.74
C ASP A 526 5.70 -31.54 36.22
N ALA A 527 6.46 -30.45 36.26
CA ALA A 527 7.91 -30.52 36.46
C ALA A 527 8.29 -31.11 37.83
N ALA A 528 7.41 -31.02 38.82
CA ALA A 528 7.67 -31.51 40.18
C ALA A 528 7.41 -33.02 40.33
N SER A 529 6.42 -33.58 39.63
CA SER A 529 6.11 -35.02 39.67
C SER A 529 7.05 -35.83 38.80
N VAL A 530 7.44 -35.32 37.62
CA VAL A 530 8.45 -35.97 36.79
C VAL A 530 9.82 -35.97 37.49
N ARG A 531 10.20 -34.87 38.17
CA ARG A 531 11.43 -34.82 39.00
C ARG A 531 11.39 -35.82 40.16
N ARG A 532 10.31 -35.83 40.95
CA ARG A 532 10.15 -36.80 42.05
C ARG A 532 10.21 -38.25 41.58
N ALA A 533 9.68 -38.54 40.39
CA ALA A 533 9.74 -39.88 39.82
C ALA A 533 11.16 -40.27 39.36
N VAL A 534 11.91 -39.34 38.76
CA VAL A 534 13.33 -39.51 38.38
C VAL A 534 14.26 -39.62 39.60
N GLU A 535 13.95 -38.90 40.68
CA GLU A 535 14.72 -38.91 41.93
C GLU A 535 14.32 -40.07 42.87
N SER A 536 13.20 -40.74 42.64
CA SER A 536 12.76 -41.87 43.47
C SER A 536 13.63 -43.11 43.24
N TYR A 537 14.28 -43.58 44.31
CA TYR A 537 15.04 -44.81 44.32
C TYR A 537 14.11 -45.98 44.68
N GLY A 538 13.38 -46.50 43.68
CA GLY A 538 12.66 -47.77 43.76
C GLY A 538 11.21 -47.72 43.27
N GLY A 539 10.88 -48.58 42.30
CA GLY A 539 9.56 -48.79 41.71
C GLY A 539 9.64 -49.41 40.31
N ASP A 540 8.54 -50.00 39.83
CA ASP A 540 8.46 -50.67 38.50
C ASP A 540 8.76 -49.71 37.32
N ASP A 541 8.56 -48.41 37.53
CA ASP A 541 8.75 -47.36 36.52
C ASP A 541 10.18 -46.80 36.46
N HIS A 542 11.07 -47.22 37.37
CA HIS A 542 12.42 -46.65 37.54
C HIS A 542 13.27 -46.71 36.26
N ALA A 543 13.14 -47.76 35.47
CA ALA A 543 13.87 -47.93 34.22
C ALA A 543 13.42 -46.96 33.10
N VAL A 544 12.17 -46.46 33.17
CA VAL A 544 11.65 -45.44 32.25
C VAL A 544 12.19 -44.07 32.65
N PHE A 545 12.22 -43.78 33.96
CA PHE A 545 12.69 -42.51 34.49
C PHE A 545 14.22 -42.31 34.38
N GLN A 546 15.02 -43.38 34.41
CA GLN A 546 16.45 -43.28 34.11
C GLN A 546 16.72 -42.86 32.65
N ARG A 547 15.88 -43.28 31.68
CA ARG A 547 16.02 -42.85 30.28
C ARG A 547 15.60 -41.38 30.07
N LEU A 548 14.72 -40.87 30.92
CA LEU A 548 14.29 -39.47 30.90
C LEU A 548 15.34 -38.52 31.46
N ARG A 549 16.27 -39.02 32.28
CA ARG A 549 17.31 -38.23 32.95
C ARG A 549 18.13 -37.40 31.97
N ASP A 550 18.59 -38.03 30.89
CA ASP A 550 19.43 -37.37 29.88
C ASP A 550 18.64 -36.43 28.95
N LEU A 551 17.33 -36.64 28.81
CA LEU A 551 16.43 -35.79 28.02
C LEU A 551 16.01 -34.52 28.76
N ILE A 552 15.98 -34.55 30.09
CA ILE A 552 15.63 -33.41 30.95
C ILE A 552 16.87 -32.58 31.29
N GLN A 553 18.07 -33.18 31.31
CA GLN A 553 19.33 -32.48 31.55
C GLN A 553 19.95 -31.95 30.24
N SER A 554 19.45 -30.84 29.70
CA SER A 554 20.31 -29.99 28.87
C SER A 554 19.93 -28.50 28.89
N ARG A 555 20.97 -27.67 29.11
CA ARG A 555 21.04 -26.19 29.23
C ARG A 555 20.51 -25.57 30.52
N HIS A 556 21.46 -25.26 31.41
CA HIS A 556 21.32 -24.26 32.46
C HIS A 556 21.29 -22.87 31.81
N ASP A 557 20.13 -22.21 31.83
CA ASP A 557 20.10 -20.75 31.74
C ASP A 557 19.95 -20.27 33.19
N ASN A 558 21.00 -19.68 33.74
CA ASN A 558 20.92 -19.10 35.08
C ASN A 558 19.98 -17.89 35.03
N GLU A 559 18.85 -17.92 35.74
CA GLU A 559 18.04 -16.72 35.90
C GLU A 559 18.73 -15.83 36.93
N VAL A 560 19.26 -14.71 36.45
CA VAL A 560 19.90 -13.73 37.32
C VAL A 560 18.82 -12.76 37.78
N GLU A 561 18.47 -12.79 39.06
CA GLU A 561 17.63 -11.81 39.74
C GLU A 561 18.46 -10.62 40.23
N VAL A 562 17.91 -9.42 40.11
CA VAL A 562 18.59 -8.16 40.44
C VAL A 562 17.62 -7.30 41.24
N ASP A 563 18.07 -6.79 42.39
CA ASP A 563 17.26 -5.98 43.30
C ASP A 563 18.05 -4.74 43.73
N LEU A 564 17.50 -3.54 43.45
CA LEU A 564 18.12 -2.25 43.78
C LEU A 564 17.48 -1.70 45.06
N LYS A 565 18.28 -1.55 46.12
CA LYS A 565 17.85 -0.96 47.40
C LYS A 565 18.52 0.38 47.64
N ARG A 566 17.79 1.33 48.21
CA ARG A 566 18.36 2.55 48.79
C ARG A 566 19.01 2.21 50.13
N SER A 567 20.27 2.57 50.33
CA SER A 567 20.99 2.26 51.56
C SER A 567 20.59 3.25 52.66
N GLU A 568 19.67 2.87 53.55
CA GLU A 568 19.48 3.51 54.85
C GLU A 568 19.53 2.46 55.97
N ALA A 569 20.12 2.86 57.10
CA ALA A 569 20.31 2.01 58.26
C ALA A 569 18.94 1.60 58.85
N GLY A 570 18.58 0.33 58.69
CA GLY A 570 17.51 -0.34 59.44
C GLY A 570 16.10 -0.14 58.87
N GLY A 571 15.55 -1.22 58.28
CA GLY A 571 14.13 -1.30 57.94
C GLY A 571 13.86 -2.30 56.83
N SER A 572 13.47 -3.52 57.19
CA SER A 572 13.03 -4.58 56.29
C SER A 572 11.65 -4.29 55.68
N GLY A 573 11.48 -4.54 54.38
CA GLY A 573 10.18 -4.81 53.76
C GLY A 573 9.99 -4.17 52.39
N GLY A 574 9.85 -5.01 51.35
CA GLY A 574 9.38 -4.60 50.02
C GLY A 574 10.33 -5.04 48.90
N GLY A 575 10.11 -6.25 48.36
CA GLY A 575 10.76 -6.70 47.14
C GLY A 575 10.29 -5.88 45.94
N VAL A 576 11.23 -5.43 45.11
CA VAL A 576 10.92 -4.70 43.88
C VAL A 576 10.52 -5.72 42.82
N VAL A 577 9.23 -5.65 42.43
CA VAL A 577 8.72 -6.35 41.25
C VAL A 577 9.46 -5.79 40.04
N ARG A 578 10.22 -6.65 39.35
CA ARG A 578 10.76 -6.37 38.02
C ARG A 578 9.63 -5.88 37.12
N PRO A 579 9.68 -4.65 36.56
CA PRO A 579 8.82 -4.36 35.43
C PRO A 579 9.21 -5.33 34.33
N LYS A 580 8.27 -6.22 33.94
CA LYS A 580 8.43 -7.08 32.78
C LYS A 580 8.70 -6.16 31.59
N VAL A 581 9.97 -6.11 31.17
CA VAL A 581 10.40 -5.32 30.02
C VAL A 581 9.77 -5.97 28.80
N GLU A 582 8.65 -5.42 28.35
CA GLU A 582 8.24 -5.63 26.97
C GLU A 582 9.42 -5.17 26.11
N ARG A 583 9.98 -6.10 25.32
CA ARG A 583 10.89 -5.76 24.23
C ARG A 583 10.07 -4.84 23.33
N GLU A 584 10.25 -3.51 23.49
CA GLU A 584 9.62 -2.52 22.61
C GLU A 584 9.81 -2.99 21.17
N GLU A 585 8.72 -3.03 20.41
CA GLU A 585 8.78 -3.31 18.98
C GLU A 585 9.77 -2.32 18.34
N TRP A 586 10.85 -2.87 17.81
CA TRP A 586 11.80 -2.14 16.99
C TRP A 586 11.08 -1.61 15.75
N ALA A 587 10.92 -0.30 15.64
CA ALA A 587 10.71 0.40 14.37
C ALA A 587 11.65 1.61 14.36
N PRO A 588 12.54 1.67 13.36
CA PRO A 588 12.14 2.36 12.15
C PRO A 588 12.47 1.59 10.86
N ASP A 589 11.60 1.77 9.88
CA ASP A 589 11.65 1.36 8.46
C ASP A 589 11.83 -0.12 8.10
N ALA A 590 12.54 -0.94 8.88
CA ALA A 590 12.70 -2.36 8.61
C ALA A 590 11.62 -3.17 9.31
N GLN A 591 10.55 -3.53 8.59
CA GLN A 591 9.64 -4.57 9.07
C GLN A 591 10.45 -5.85 9.35
N PRO A 592 10.27 -6.52 10.51
CA PRO A 592 10.94 -7.78 10.78
C PRO A 592 10.78 -8.76 9.61
N GLY A 593 11.90 -9.26 9.07
CA GLY A 593 11.90 -10.18 7.95
C GLY A 593 11.81 -9.54 6.55
N VAL A 594 11.90 -8.22 6.43
CA VAL A 594 11.96 -7.50 5.13
C VAL A 594 13.33 -6.85 4.95
N LEU A 595 13.99 -7.14 3.82
CA LEU A 595 15.28 -6.59 3.42
C LEU A 595 15.13 -5.34 2.55
N SER A 596 16.19 -4.55 2.41
CA SER A 596 16.25 -3.36 1.57
C SER A 596 17.63 -3.23 0.92
N ALA A 597 17.73 -2.45 -0.15
CA ALA A 597 19.02 -2.17 -0.79
C ALA A 597 20.04 -1.57 0.19
N THR A 598 19.60 -0.68 1.09
CA THR A 598 20.44 -0.09 2.14
C THR A 598 20.92 -1.14 3.14
N GLN A 599 20.11 -2.14 3.49
CA GLN A 599 20.55 -3.26 4.34
C GLN A 599 21.62 -4.11 3.65
N LEU A 600 21.47 -4.36 2.35
CA LEU A 600 22.48 -5.08 1.56
C LEU A 600 23.80 -4.29 1.51
N ASP A 601 23.74 -2.99 1.23
CA ASP A 601 24.92 -2.12 1.20
C ASP A 601 25.65 -2.11 2.56
N VAL A 602 24.91 -1.92 3.66
CA VAL A 602 25.50 -1.96 5.01
C VAL A 602 26.18 -3.30 5.26
N PHE A 603 25.55 -4.43 4.90
CA PHE A 603 26.17 -5.76 5.07
C PHE A 603 27.46 -5.92 4.26
N LEU A 604 27.45 -5.48 3.00
CA LEU A 604 28.59 -5.61 2.09
C LEU A 604 29.76 -4.69 2.50
N ARG A 605 29.45 -3.51 3.03
CA ARG A 605 30.43 -2.53 3.48
C ARG A 605 30.99 -2.85 4.86
N ASP A 606 30.12 -3.20 5.81
CA ASP A 606 30.48 -3.41 7.22
C ASP A 606 29.50 -4.37 7.93
N GLN A 607 29.91 -5.63 8.06
CA GLN A 607 29.13 -6.65 8.76
C GLN A 607 28.97 -6.37 10.26
N THR A 608 29.90 -5.65 10.88
CA THR A 608 29.79 -5.26 12.30
C THR A 608 28.69 -4.23 12.47
N GLU A 609 28.65 -3.23 11.60
CA GLU A 609 27.57 -2.24 11.57
C GLU A 609 26.23 -2.88 11.21
N TYR A 610 26.22 -3.86 10.29
CA TYR A 610 25.02 -4.63 9.98
C TYR A 610 24.50 -5.41 11.19
N ALA A 611 25.39 -6.10 11.92
CA ALA A 611 25.04 -6.80 13.16
C ALA A 611 24.48 -5.80 14.19
N LYS A 612 25.20 -4.70 14.43
CA LYS A 612 24.81 -3.62 15.33
C LYS A 612 23.40 -3.11 15.00
N ARG A 613 23.12 -2.76 13.74
CA ARG A 613 21.84 -2.15 13.33
C ARG A 613 20.68 -3.13 13.24
N TYR A 614 20.89 -4.32 12.67
CA TYR A 614 19.79 -5.15 12.19
C TYR A 614 19.63 -6.50 12.92
N ILE A 615 20.66 -6.95 13.66
CA ILE A 615 20.61 -8.20 14.42
C ILE A 615 20.54 -7.91 15.91
N VAL A 616 21.59 -7.29 16.44
CA VAL A 616 21.70 -6.88 17.86
C VAL A 616 20.77 -5.70 18.16
N ARG A 617 20.42 -4.91 17.13
CA ARG A 617 19.44 -3.81 17.20
C ARG A 617 19.82 -2.75 18.23
N VAL A 618 21.04 -2.27 18.11
CA VAL A 618 21.57 -1.15 18.87
C VAL A 618 20.96 0.12 18.32
N ARG A 619 20.20 0.85 19.14
CA ARG A 619 19.78 2.20 18.81
C ARG A 619 20.96 3.15 18.98
N ASP A 620 21.45 3.69 17.86
CA ASP A 620 22.35 4.84 17.89
C ASP A 620 21.47 6.10 18.05
N GLU A 621 21.41 6.63 19.27
CA GLU A 621 20.67 7.86 19.59
C GLU A 621 21.54 9.11 19.53
N GLY A 622 22.78 8.97 19.05
CA GLY A 622 23.59 10.11 18.72
C GLY A 622 22.92 11.00 17.67
N PRO A 623 23.30 12.29 17.61
CA PRO A 623 22.81 13.18 16.57
C PRO A 623 23.12 12.58 15.19
N LYS A 624 22.11 12.58 14.32
CA LYS A 624 22.27 12.13 12.93
C LYS A 624 23.25 13.05 12.21
N PRO A 625 24.03 12.56 11.24
CA PRO A 625 24.84 13.44 10.40
C PRO A 625 23.96 14.50 9.71
N MET A 626 24.41 15.76 9.68
CA MET A 626 23.68 16.86 9.02
C MET A 626 23.45 16.59 7.52
N GLY A 627 24.34 15.80 6.89
CA GLY A 627 24.16 15.30 5.53
C GLY A 627 22.86 14.51 5.31
N THR A 628 22.34 13.83 6.34
CA THR A 628 21.05 13.12 6.27
C THR A 628 19.89 14.10 6.12
N LEU A 629 19.87 15.18 6.91
CA LEU A 629 18.89 16.27 6.76
C LEU A 629 18.99 16.88 5.37
N ALA A 630 20.21 17.26 4.97
CA ALA A 630 20.49 17.84 3.66
C ALA A 630 19.99 16.97 2.51
N GLY A 631 20.25 15.66 2.56
CA GLY A 631 19.76 14.69 1.59
C GLY A 631 18.23 14.64 1.58
N SER A 632 17.58 14.41 2.72
CA SER A 632 16.11 14.31 2.79
C SER A 632 15.41 15.56 2.22
N VAL A 633 15.88 16.77 2.57
CA VAL A 633 15.28 18.01 2.04
C VAL A 633 15.47 18.11 0.52
N ILE A 634 16.62 17.70 -0.03
CA ILE A 634 16.85 17.66 -1.48
C ILE A 634 15.87 16.69 -2.15
N HIS A 635 15.77 15.45 -1.67
CA HIS A 635 14.88 14.45 -2.28
C HIS A 635 13.43 14.92 -2.26
N GLU A 636 12.93 15.40 -1.11
CA GLU A 636 11.55 15.89 -1.02
C GLU A 636 11.30 17.14 -1.86
N THR A 637 12.29 18.03 -1.98
CA THR A 637 12.19 19.19 -2.88
C THR A 637 12.09 18.75 -4.33
N MET A 638 12.95 17.83 -4.75
CA MET A 638 12.93 17.31 -6.10
C MET A 638 11.66 16.48 -6.37
N GLU A 639 11.19 15.67 -5.42
CA GLU A 639 9.89 14.99 -5.49
C GLU A 639 8.78 16.00 -5.73
N GLN A 640 8.73 17.09 -4.96
CA GLN A 640 7.71 18.13 -5.08
C GLN A 640 7.67 18.78 -6.47
N LEU A 641 8.83 19.01 -7.08
CA LEU A 641 8.94 19.49 -8.46
C LEU A 641 8.22 18.54 -9.43
N PHE A 642 8.51 17.24 -9.36
CA PHE A 642 7.87 16.27 -10.25
C PHE A 642 6.40 16.00 -9.89
N VAL A 643 6.01 16.17 -8.63
CA VAL A 643 4.59 16.16 -8.21
C VAL A 643 3.83 17.30 -8.86
N TRP A 644 4.39 18.51 -8.90
CA TRP A 644 3.78 19.65 -9.61
C TRP A 644 3.57 19.37 -11.09
N MET A 645 4.57 18.83 -11.77
CA MET A 645 4.46 18.47 -13.18
C MET A 645 3.44 17.35 -13.41
N LYS A 646 3.53 16.26 -12.64
CA LYS A 646 2.62 15.11 -12.77
C LYS A 646 1.17 15.49 -12.47
N GLY A 647 0.95 16.47 -11.59
CA GLY A 647 -0.38 17.00 -11.29
C GLY A 647 -0.89 18.07 -12.25
N GLY A 648 -0.17 18.36 -13.33
CA GLY A 648 -0.65 19.15 -14.46
C GLY A 648 -0.19 20.61 -14.48
N ARG A 649 0.71 21.04 -13.58
CA ARG A 649 1.25 22.42 -13.62
C ARG A 649 2.10 22.62 -14.88
N GLU A 650 1.98 23.77 -15.53
CA GLU A 650 2.80 24.10 -16.69
C GLU A 650 4.25 24.30 -16.27
N VAL A 651 5.21 23.85 -17.10
CA VAL A 651 6.63 24.13 -16.87
C VAL A 651 6.88 25.64 -16.79
N ALA A 652 6.15 26.45 -17.58
CA ALA A 652 6.21 27.90 -17.54
C ALA A 652 5.75 28.50 -16.20
N ASP A 653 4.84 27.82 -15.49
CA ASP A 653 4.30 28.24 -14.19
C ASP A 653 5.08 27.64 -13.00
N ILE A 654 6.05 26.76 -13.26
CA ILE A 654 6.95 26.25 -12.23
C ILE A 654 8.13 27.21 -12.16
N HIS A 655 8.24 27.91 -11.03
CA HIS A 655 9.35 28.82 -10.77
C HIS A 655 10.32 28.22 -9.75
N LEU A 656 11.62 28.35 -10.03
CA LEU A 656 12.69 27.97 -9.10
C LEU A 656 12.51 28.62 -7.73
N ASN A 657 12.00 29.86 -7.66
CA ASN A 657 11.75 30.55 -6.40
C ASN A 657 10.71 29.83 -5.53
N ASP A 658 9.63 29.30 -6.13
CA ASP A 658 8.62 28.57 -5.36
C ASP A 658 9.13 27.20 -4.90
N LEU A 659 9.98 26.56 -5.70
CA LEU A 659 10.71 25.37 -5.29
C LEU A 659 11.66 25.66 -4.11
N MET A 660 12.36 26.81 -4.12
CA MET A 660 13.22 27.24 -3.02
C MET A 660 12.44 27.59 -1.75
N LYS A 661 11.24 28.15 -1.86
CA LYS A 661 10.35 28.35 -0.70
C LYS A 661 9.93 27.02 -0.09
N PHE A 662 9.59 26.03 -0.92
CA PHE A 662 9.29 24.68 -0.45
C PHE A 662 10.49 24.07 0.26
N PHE A 663 11.69 24.16 -0.34
CA PHE A 663 12.94 23.71 0.26
C PHE A 663 13.14 24.34 1.64
N ASP A 664 13.02 25.66 1.76
CA ASP A 664 13.22 26.37 3.02
C ASP A 664 12.22 25.93 4.08
N ALA A 665 10.93 25.86 3.73
CA ALA A 665 9.90 25.38 4.65
C ALA A 665 10.17 23.94 5.11
N ARG A 666 10.60 23.06 4.19
CA ARG A 666 10.84 21.66 4.53
C ARG A 666 12.12 21.47 5.35
N TRP A 667 13.16 22.26 5.11
CA TRP A 667 14.35 22.31 5.96
C TRP A 667 13.99 22.57 7.42
N GLU A 668 13.21 23.62 7.68
CA GLU A 668 12.82 23.99 9.05
C GLU A 668 12.02 22.87 9.73
N VAL A 669 11.09 22.24 9.02
CA VAL A 669 10.31 21.12 9.57
C VAL A 669 11.22 19.94 9.90
N LEU A 670 11.99 19.44 8.93
CA LEU A 670 12.83 18.25 9.12
C LEU A 670 13.94 18.47 10.15
N ARG A 671 14.47 19.71 10.26
CA ARG A 671 15.47 20.06 11.26
C ARG A 671 14.97 19.86 12.68
N THR A 672 13.67 20.04 12.92
CA THR A 672 13.04 19.86 14.25
C THR A 672 12.65 18.41 14.57
N GLU A 673 12.63 17.52 13.58
CA GLU A 673 12.18 16.13 13.77
C GLU A 673 13.25 15.21 14.40
N ALA A 674 14.52 15.62 14.39
CA ALA A 674 15.61 14.86 15.01
C ALA A 674 16.79 15.77 15.39
N ASP A 675 17.70 15.25 16.23
CA ASP A 675 18.98 15.91 16.48
C ASP A 675 19.95 15.64 15.32
N TYR A 676 20.59 16.70 14.81
CA TYR A 676 21.51 16.65 13.68
C TYR A 676 22.82 17.36 14.01
N LYS A 677 23.93 16.74 13.62
CA LYS A 677 25.28 17.26 13.87
C LYS A 677 26.04 17.49 12.56
N PRO A 678 26.54 18.71 12.31
CA PRO A 678 27.45 18.99 11.19
C PRO A 678 28.78 18.23 11.31
N ASP A 679 29.38 17.93 10.15
CA ASP A 679 30.75 17.43 10.10
C ASP A 679 31.74 18.49 10.62
N LYS A 680 32.91 18.03 11.08
CA LYS A 680 33.95 18.93 11.61
C LYS A 680 34.34 19.98 10.56
N GLY A 681 34.26 21.27 10.95
CA GLY A 681 34.62 22.39 10.08
C GLY A 681 33.48 22.89 9.18
N LEU A 682 32.28 22.30 9.25
CA LEU A 682 31.10 22.77 8.55
C LEU A 682 30.02 23.23 9.54
N THR A 683 29.20 24.19 9.12
CA THR A 683 28.04 24.68 9.88
C THR A 683 26.74 24.20 9.25
N GLU A 684 25.63 24.25 10.00
CA GLU A 684 24.29 23.99 9.44
C GLU A 684 24.01 24.88 8.22
N ALA A 685 24.40 26.15 8.28
CA ALA A 685 24.23 27.09 7.19
C ALA A 685 25.00 26.67 5.93
N ASP A 686 26.17 26.04 6.07
CA ASP A 686 26.94 25.52 4.93
C ASP A 686 26.22 24.35 4.25
N TYR A 687 25.63 23.42 5.02
CA TYR A 687 24.81 22.36 4.45
C TYR A 687 23.58 22.92 3.75
N LYS A 688 22.85 23.85 4.39
CA LYS A 688 21.66 24.48 3.79
C LYS A 688 22.00 25.19 2.48
N ARG A 689 23.11 25.94 2.46
CA ARG A 689 23.62 26.62 1.26
C ARG A 689 23.99 25.63 0.15
N GLY A 690 24.80 24.62 0.47
CA GLY A 690 25.23 23.59 -0.49
C GLY A 690 24.06 22.76 -1.06
N SER A 691 23.04 22.47 -0.25
CA SER A 691 21.82 21.81 -0.72
C SER A 691 20.99 22.68 -1.66
N LYS A 692 20.87 23.99 -1.40
CA LYS A 692 20.21 24.92 -2.34
C LYS A 692 20.97 25.00 -3.66
N GLU A 693 22.29 25.10 -3.61
CA GLU A 693 23.14 25.09 -4.81
C GLU A 693 22.96 23.79 -5.61
N TYR A 694 22.87 22.64 -4.94
CA TYR A 694 22.58 21.36 -5.59
C TYR A 694 21.23 21.40 -6.32
N VAL A 695 20.15 21.83 -5.66
CA VAL A 695 18.82 21.89 -6.29
C VAL A 695 18.81 22.87 -7.46
N LYS A 696 19.48 24.02 -7.35
CA LYS A 696 19.62 24.98 -8.46
C LYS A 696 20.38 24.39 -9.65
N ALA A 697 21.51 23.72 -9.40
CA ALA A 697 22.27 23.07 -10.47
C ALA A 697 21.44 21.97 -11.15
N LYS A 698 20.65 21.19 -10.39
CA LYS A 698 19.74 20.21 -10.97
C LYS A 698 18.58 20.87 -11.73
N TRP A 699 18.05 21.98 -11.23
CA TRP A 699 17.06 22.77 -11.95
C TRP A 699 17.59 23.21 -13.32
N ASP A 700 18.78 23.83 -13.36
CA ASP A 700 19.38 24.33 -14.60
C ASP A 700 19.65 23.20 -15.60
N LYS A 701 20.08 22.03 -15.10
CA LYS A 701 20.32 20.85 -15.94
C LYS A 701 19.03 20.23 -16.49
N LEU A 702 17.99 20.20 -15.67
CA LEU A 702 16.76 19.49 -15.99
C LEU A 702 15.73 20.36 -16.69
N TYR A 703 15.74 21.69 -16.54
CA TYR A 703 14.80 22.58 -17.23
C TYR A 703 15.00 22.47 -18.77
N PRO A 704 13.94 22.33 -19.59
CA PRO A 704 12.51 22.51 -19.30
C PRO A 704 11.74 21.23 -18.89
N PHE A 705 12.43 20.27 -18.29
CA PHE A 705 11.90 19.01 -17.73
C PHE A 705 11.25 18.06 -18.76
N ASP A 706 11.83 18.00 -19.94
CA ASP A 706 11.38 17.21 -21.09
C ASP A 706 11.98 15.79 -21.14
N GLN A 707 12.65 15.34 -20.08
CA GLN A 707 13.36 14.05 -20.02
C GLN A 707 12.45 12.83 -19.84
N GLY A 708 11.26 12.83 -20.45
CA GLY A 708 10.30 11.74 -20.37
C GLY A 708 9.18 11.93 -19.33
N ARG A 709 8.31 10.92 -19.24
CA ARG A 709 7.06 10.99 -18.46
C ARG A 709 7.23 10.34 -17.09
N PRO A 710 7.05 11.06 -15.97
CA PRO A 710 7.14 10.48 -14.63
C PRO A 710 6.02 9.48 -14.35
N VAL A 711 6.36 8.25 -14.01
CA VAL A 711 5.42 7.18 -13.62
C VAL A 711 5.31 7.11 -12.10
N PHE A 712 6.44 6.92 -11.41
CA PHE A 712 6.52 6.79 -9.97
C PHE A 712 7.50 7.80 -9.38
N LEU A 713 7.13 8.41 -8.26
CA LEU A 713 7.94 9.33 -7.47
C LEU A 713 7.93 8.79 -6.04
N GLU A 714 9.12 8.58 -5.47
CA GLU A 714 9.31 8.10 -4.08
C GLU A 714 8.37 6.94 -3.72
N LYS A 715 8.15 6.03 -4.68
CA LYS A 715 7.11 5.00 -4.57
C LYS A 715 7.64 3.80 -3.81
N ARG A 716 7.23 3.65 -2.57
CA ARG A 716 7.54 2.44 -1.81
C ARG A 716 6.96 1.18 -2.49
N MET A 717 7.84 0.22 -2.74
CA MET A 717 7.56 -1.08 -3.34
C MET A 717 7.86 -2.18 -2.33
N PHE A 718 6.99 -3.19 -2.27
CA PHE A 718 7.18 -4.41 -1.48
C PHE A 718 7.06 -5.60 -2.41
N PHE A 719 8.05 -6.47 -2.42
CA PHE A 719 8.10 -7.63 -3.31
C PHE A 719 8.91 -8.75 -2.69
N ALA A 720 8.94 -9.92 -3.32
CA ALA A 720 9.67 -11.07 -2.79
C ALA A 720 10.40 -11.81 -3.90
N LEU A 721 11.62 -12.24 -3.62
CA LEU A 721 12.45 -13.02 -4.53
C LEU A 721 12.75 -14.38 -3.89
N THR A 722 12.50 -15.46 -4.64
CA THR A 722 12.79 -16.82 -4.20
C THR A 722 14.12 -17.28 -4.76
N ASP A 723 15.02 -17.74 -3.88
CA ASP A 723 16.31 -18.30 -4.27
C ASP A 723 16.09 -19.65 -4.96
N PRO A 724 16.44 -19.78 -6.25
CA PRO A 724 16.22 -21.02 -6.99
C PRO A 724 17.05 -22.20 -6.45
N LYS A 725 18.13 -21.94 -5.70
CA LYS A 725 18.98 -23.01 -5.14
C LYS A 725 18.44 -23.59 -3.85
N THR A 726 17.77 -22.78 -3.03
CA THR A 726 17.36 -23.17 -1.67
C THR A 726 15.84 -23.20 -1.50
N GLY A 727 15.08 -22.64 -2.44
CA GLY A 727 13.63 -22.44 -2.32
C GLY A 727 13.22 -21.36 -1.32
N ARG A 728 14.19 -20.71 -0.64
CA ARG A 728 13.92 -19.68 0.36
C ARG A 728 13.46 -18.39 -0.29
N SER A 729 12.34 -17.85 0.18
CA SER A 729 11.81 -16.56 -0.27
C SER A 729 12.24 -15.42 0.64
N TYR A 730 12.79 -14.37 0.04
CA TYR A 730 13.24 -13.16 0.72
C TYR A 730 12.32 -12.01 0.38
N LYS A 731 11.76 -11.36 1.39
CA LYS A 731 10.94 -10.16 1.22
C LYS A 731 11.84 -8.94 1.13
N PHE A 732 11.53 -8.06 0.20
CA PHE A 732 12.23 -6.81 -0.03
C PHE A 732 11.29 -5.62 0.02
N GLN A 733 11.87 -4.49 0.39
CA GLN A 733 11.29 -3.18 0.20
C GLN A 733 12.29 -2.21 -0.43
N GLY A 734 11.76 -1.23 -1.15
CA GLY A 734 12.56 -0.22 -1.83
C GLY A 734 11.74 1.02 -2.15
N ILE A 735 12.43 2.14 -2.33
CA ILE A 735 11.84 3.40 -2.76
C ILE A 735 12.76 3.95 -3.85
N PRO A 736 12.44 3.77 -5.14
CA PRO A 736 13.11 4.54 -6.19
C PRO A 736 12.70 6.00 -6.08
N ASP A 737 13.68 6.91 -6.14
CA ASP A 737 13.41 8.35 -6.13
C ASP A 737 12.49 8.72 -7.30
N ARG A 738 12.80 8.20 -8.50
CA ARG A 738 12.04 8.48 -9.71
C ARG A 738 12.06 7.32 -10.71
N VAL A 739 10.89 6.97 -11.25
CA VAL A 739 10.71 6.07 -12.39
C VAL A 739 10.00 6.82 -13.51
N MET A 740 10.54 6.79 -14.71
CA MET A 740 9.99 7.48 -15.89
C MET A 740 9.92 6.57 -17.12
N ILE A 741 9.12 6.98 -18.10
CA ILE A 741 9.13 6.39 -19.45
C ILE A 741 9.75 7.39 -20.41
N GLU A 742 10.82 6.96 -21.08
CA GLU A 742 11.53 7.64 -22.16
C GLU A 742 11.45 6.75 -23.41
N GLY A 743 10.45 6.99 -24.27
CA GLY A 743 10.20 6.11 -25.44
C GLY A 743 9.85 4.68 -25.02
N ASP A 744 10.64 3.71 -25.49
CA ASP A 744 10.53 2.28 -25.15
C ASP A 744 11.36 1.89 -23.90
N VAL A 745 11.93 2.87 -23.18
CA VAL A 745 12.79 2.65 -22.02
C VAL A 745 12.11 3.10 -20.73
N VAL A 746 12.09 2.23 -19.73
CA VAL A 746 11.76 2.59 -18.34
C VAL A 746 13.04 3.01 -17.62
N VAL A 747 13.12 4.27 -17.24
CA VAL A 747 14.28 4.84 -16.55
C VAL A 747 14.04 4.86 -15.06
N VAL A 748 14.87 4.14 -14.30
CA VAL A 748 14.91 4.20 -12.83
C VAL A 748 16.09 5.08 -12.44
N ARG A 749 15.82 6.18 -11.74
CA ARG A 749 16.83 7.14 -11.32
C ARG A 749 16.88 7.25 -9.80
N ASP A 750 18.10 7.39 -9.30
CA ASP A 750 18.37 7.74 -7.92
C ASP A 750 19.37 8.91 -7.87
N TRP A 751 19.00 9.94 -7.11
CA TRP A 751 19.76 11.16 -6.88
C TRP A 751 20.69 10.98 -5.70
N LYS A 752 21.97 11.23 -5.92
CA LYS A 752 23.01 11.12 -4.90
C LYS A 752 23.54 12.49 -4.52
N SER A 753 23.18 12.92 -3.32
CA SER A 753 23.56 14.20 -2.73
C SER A 753 24.90 14.20 -1.98
N HIS A 754 25.59 13.06 -1.89
CA HIS A 754 26.88 12.94 -1.19
C HIS A 754 28.06 13.42 -2.07
N TYR A 755 29.11 13.95 -1.42
CA TYR A 755 30.25 14.61 -2.09
C TYR A 755 31.28 13.65 -2.72
N LYS A 756 31.37 12.39 -2.25
CA LYS A 756 32.35 11.43 -2.76
C LYS A 756 31.75 10.57 -3.86
N GLU A 757 32.12 10.85 -5.10
CA GLU A 757 31.57 10.12 -6.25
C GLU A 757 32.37 8.85 -6.54
N PRO A 758 31.72 7.67 -6.62
CA PRO A 758 32.38 6.43 -7.06
C PRO A 758 32.71 6.48 -8.56
N SER A 759 33.64 5.65 -9.01
CA SER A 759 33.90 5.46 -10.44
C SER A 759 32.72 4.72 -11.12
N ASP A 760 32.60 4.89 -12.44
CA ASP A 760 31.51 4.27 -13.21
C ASP A 760 31.56 2.75 -13.13
N GLN A 761 32.77 2.18 -13.10
CA GLN A 761 32.99 0.74 -12.95
C GLN A 761 32.51 0.25 -11.59
N GLU A 762 32.83 0.96 -10.51
CA GLU A 762 32.37 0.60 -9.16
C GLU A 762 30.85 0.62 -9.05
N VAL A 763 30.18 1.62 -9.65
CA VAL A 763 28.72 1.70 -9.67
C VAL A 763 28.13 0.50 -10.42
N LYS A 764 28.67 0.16 -11.60
CA LYS A 764 28.19 -0.96 -12.42
C LYS A 764 28.35 -2.32 -11.74
N GLU A 765 29.49 -2.56 -11.09
CA GLU A 765 29.77 -3.84 -10.44
C GLU A 765 29.00 -4.05 -9.13
N LYS A 766 28.70 -2.94 -8.42
CA LYS A 766 28.09 -2.96 -7.08
C LYS A 766 26.64 -2.48 -7.06
N ASP A 767 26.00 -2.31 -8.21
CA ASP A 767 24.57 -1.99 -8.22
C ASP A 767 23.74 -3.18 -7.72
N TYR A 768 23.23 -3.03 -6.50
CA TYR A 768 22.16 -3.85 -5.92
C TYR A 768 20.89 -3.02 -5.68
N GLN A 769 20.92 -1.70 -5.87
CA GLN A 769 19.81 -0.83 -5.51
C GLN A 769 18.87 -0.64 -6.70
N LEU A 770 19.36 -0.05 -7.79
CA LEU A 770 18.53 0.28 -8.94
C LEU A 770 18.15 -0.98 -9.72
N GLY A 771 19.07 -1.92 -9.89
CA GLY A 771 18.77 -3.22 -10.48
C GLY A 771 17.70 -4.00 -9.72
N LEU A 772 17.69 -3.89 -8.39
CA LEU A 772 16.67 -4.52 -7.53
C LEU A 772 15.29 -3.87 -7.74
N TYR A 773 15.22 -2.56 -7.99
CA TYR A 773 13.97 -1.89 -8.33
C TYR A 773 13.45 -2.30 -9.71
N VAL A 774 14.30 -2.61 -10.68
CA VAL A 774 13.85 -3.20 -11.96
C VAL A 774 13.25 -4.59 -11.75
N LEU A 775 13.85 -5.43 -10.90
CA LEU A 775 13.25 -6.71 -10.52
C LEU A 775 11.87 -6.51 -9.86
N ALA A 776 11.75 -5.52 -8.97
CA ALA A 776 10.49 -5.16 -8.34
C ALA A 776 9.45 -4.69 -9.37
N LEU A 777 9.81 -3.82 -10.31
CA LEU A 777 8.93 -3.33 -11.38
C LEU A 777 8.43 -4.48 -12.27
N ARG A 778 9.31 -5.41 -12.68
CA ARG A 778 8.92 -6.59 -13.48
C ARG A 778 7.91 -7.48 -12.75
N GLN A 779 7.98 -7.57 -11.42
CA GLN A 779 7.06 -8.37 -10.60
C GLN A 779 5.74 -7.63 -10.30
N LEU A 780 5.82 -6.36 -9.92
CA LEU A 780 4.68 -5.59 -9.41
C LEU A 780 3.86 -4.93 -10.53
N TYR A 781 4.53 -4.58 -11.63
CA TYR A 781 3.98 -3.86 -12.78
C TYR A 781 4.47 -4.51 -14.11
N PRO A 782 4.17 -5.81 -14.34
CA PRO A 782 4.67 -6.51 -15.51
C PRO A 782 4.25 -5.85 -16.83
N ASP A 783 3.05 -5.28 -16.91
CA ASP A 783 2.59 -4.58 -18.11
C ASP A 783 3.30 -3.24 -18.36
N LEU A 784 3.77 -2.56 -17.31
CA LEU A 784 4.65 -1.39 -17.46
C LEU A 784 5.98 -1.81 -18.08
N MET A 785 6.48 -3.00 -17.74
CA MET A 785 7.74 -3.51 -18.27
C MET A 785 7.59 -4.27 -19.60
N ARG A 786 6.37 -4.62 -20.01
CA ARG A 786 6.11 -5.43 -21.21
C ARG A 786 6.60 -4.69 -22.46
N GLY A 787 7.51 -5.33 -23.19
CA GLY A 787 8.08 -4.78 -24.42
C GLY A 787 8.96 -3.55 -24.21
N ARG A 788 9.31 -3.20 -22.96
CA ARG A 788 10.17 -2.05 -22.65
C ARG A 788 11.52 -2.50 -22.09
N LYS A 789 12.58 -1.79 -22.47
CA LYS A 789 13.90 -1.93 -21.86
C LYS A 789 13.95 -1.17 -20.53
N ALA A 790 14.95 -1.43 -19.70
CA ALA A 790 15.20 -0.62 -18.52
C ALA A 790 16.56 0.06 -18.60
N ARG A 791 16.64 1.24 -18.00
CA ARG A 791 17.88 1.99 -17.83
C ARG A 791 17.96 2.51 -16.41
N LEU A 792 19.13 2.35 -15.80
CA LEU A 792 19.42 2.82 -14.45
C LEU A 792 20.26 4.07 -14.56
N VAL A 793 19.88 5.13 -13.86
CA VAL A 793 20.63 6.38 -13.83
C VAL A 793 20.98 6.71 -12.39
N TRP A 794 22.27 6.60 -12.08
CA TRP A 794 22.84 7.11 -10.84
C TRP A 794 23.28 8.56 -11.07
N ASP A 795 22.60 9.49 -10.41
CA ASP A 795 22.77 10.91 -10.67
C ASP A 795 23.48 11.59 -9.50
N PHE A 796 24.80 11.67 -9.60
CA PHE A 796 25.68 12.30 -8.62
C PHE A 796 25.73 13.81 -8.84
N LYS A 797 26.40 14.54 -7.94
CA LYS A 797 26.46 16.01 -8.01
C LYS A 797 27.12 16.50 -9.31
N GLY A 798 28.25 15.91 -9.70
CA GLY A 798 29.08 16.32 -10.84
C GLY A 798 28.99 15.42 -12.06
N LYS A 799 28.40 14.22 -11.97
CA LYS A 799 28.26 13.28 -13.10
C LYS A 799 27.04 12.37 -13.01
N GLU A 800 26.71 11.74 -14.12
CA GLU A 800 25.74 10.65 -14.20
C GLU A 800 26.44 9.36 -14.64
N VAL A 801 26.05 8.25 -14.02
CA VAL A 801 26.41 6.90 -14.47
C VAL A 801 25.16 6.20 -14.97
N VAL A 802 25.21 5.76 -16.24
CA VAL A 802 24.09 5.11 -16.91
C VAL A 802 24.39 3.61 -17.09
N ILE A 803 23.40 2.77 -16.79
CA ILE A 803 23.44 1.32 -16.99
C ILE A 803 22.20 0.93 -17.78
N ASP A 804 22.37 0.46 -19.01
CA ASP A 804 21.29 -0.18 -19.75
C ASP A 804 21.12 -1.62 -19.24
N VAL A 805 19.88 -2.02 -19.00
CA VAL A 805 19.54 -3.31 -18.40
C VAL A 805 19.09 -4.27 -19.48
N ASP A 806 19.90 -5.31 -19.68
CA ASP A 806 19.55 -6.49 -20.47
C ASP A 806 19.31 -7.71 -19.56
N ASP A 807 18.95 -8.84 -20.16
CA ASP A 807 18.69 -10.05 -19.39
C ASP A 807 19.97 -10.66 -18.78
N ALA A 808 21.13 -10.46 -19.41
CA ALA A 808 22.43 -10.88 -18.88
C ALA A 808 22.77 -10.12 -17.58
N TYR A 809 22.52 -8.81 -17.55
CA TYR A 809 22.65 -7.97 -16.35
C TYR A 809 21.77 -8.49 -15.22
N LEU A 810 20.50 -8.79 -15.49
CA LEU A 810 19.55 -9.25 -14.47
C LEU A 810 19.86 -10.65 -13.97
N GLU A 811 20.32 -11.55 -14.85
CA GLU A 811 20.79 -12.88 -14.44
C GLU A 811 22.03 -12.76 -13.53
N ASN A 812 23.00 -11.94 -13.94
CA ASN A 812 24.20 -11.68 -13.15
C ASN A 812 23.86 -11.05 -11.79
N LEU A 813 22.96 -10.06 -11.76
CA LEU A 813 22.45 -9.43 -10.55
C LEU A 813 21.79 -10.47 -9.63
N ARG A 814 20.88 -11.31 -10.15
CA ARG A 814 20.23 -12.37 -9.36
C ARG A 814 21.26 -13.33 -8.76
N LYS A 815 22.24 -13.78 -9.55
CA LYS A 815 23.31 -14.67 -9.10
C LYS A 815 24.12 -14.06 -7.96
N ARG A 816 24.56 -12.81 -8.11
CA ARG A 816 25.32 -12.08 -7.07
C ARG A 816 24.45 -11.80 -5.84
N LEU A 817 23.20 -11.37 -6.03
CA LEU A 817 22.25 -11.06 -4.96
C LEU A 817 21.99 -12.30 -4.09
N PHE A 818 21.61 -13.44 -4.66
CA PHE A 818 21.37 -14.66 -3.88
C PHE A 818 22.62 -15.22 -3.21
N ALA A 819 23.82 -14.98 -3.77
CA ALA A 819 25.06 -15.29 -3.08
C ALA A 819 25.27 -14.41 -1.83
N VAL A 820 24.94 -13.13 -1.90
CA VAL A 820 25.01 -12.21 -0.75
C VAL A 820 23.94 -12.56 0.30
N LEU A 821 22.72 -12.87 -0.12
CA LEU A 821 21.62 -13.21 0.80
C LEU A 821 21.92 -14.46 1.64
N ARG A 822 22.49 -15.50 1.02
CA ARG A 822 22.92 -16.70 1.75
C ARG A 822 24.02 -16.38 2.78
N LYS A 823 24.99 -15.54 2.41
CA LYS A 823 26.00 -15.04 3.37
C LYS A 823 25.38 -14.24 4.51
N ILE A 824 24.33 -13.46 4.24
CA ILE A 824 23.59 -12.74 5.28
C ILE A 824 22.92 -13.71 6.24
N ASP A 825 22.28 -14.77 5.73
CA ASP A 825 21.62 -15.76 6.57
C ASP A 825 22.62 -16.53 7.44
N GLU A 826 23.74 -16.98 6.86
CA GLU A 826 24.84 -17.61 7.60
C GLU A 826 25.42 -16.67 8.67
N PHE A 827 25.62 -15.40 8.32
CA PHE A 827 26.10 -14.38 9.24
C PHE A 827 25.13 -14.14 10.39
N LYS A 828 23.82 -14.03 10.10
CA LYS A 828 22.77 -13.88 11.11
C LYS A 828 22.78 -15.04 12.10
N ALA A 829 22.75 -16.27 11.60
CA ALA A 829 22.78 -17.47 12.43
C ALA A 829 24.01 -17.50 13.36
N ARG A 830 25.17 -17.06 12.85
CA ARG A 830 26.40 -16.96 13.65
C ARG A 830 26.36 -15.87 14.71
N VAL A 831 25.84 -14.67 14.39
CA VAL A 831 25.71 -13.59 15.38
C VAL A 831 24.71 -13.98 16.45
N GLU A 832 23.58 -14.57 16.05
CA GLU A 832 22.53 -15.03 16.97
C GLU A 832 23.02 -16.12 17.92
N SER A 833 23.87 -17.05 17.46
CA SER A 833 24.47 -18.07 18.33
C SER A 833 25.58 -17.54 19.25
N GLN A 834 26.06 -16.32 19.03
CA GLN A 834 27.14 -15.67 19.79
C GLN A 834 26.73 -14.30 20.35
N LEU A 835 25.44 -14.08 20.59
CA LEU A 835 24.87 -12.76 20.84
C LEU A 835 25.55 -12.04 22.01
N GLU A 836 25.80 -12.73 23.13
CA GLU A 836 26.45 -12.15 24.31
C GLU A 836 27.86 -11.60 24.01
N SER A 837 28.64 -12.33 23.20
CA SER A 837 29.98 -11.91 22.78
C SER A 837 29.92 -10.68 21.87
N TRP A 838 28.92 -10.62 20.99
CA TRP A 838 28.70 -9.45 20.14
C TRP A 838 28.26 -8.22 20.94
N GLU A 839 27.42 -8.39 21.95
CA GLU A 839 26.99 -7.29 22.84
C GLU A 839 28.17 -6.70 23.64
N GLU A 840 29.07 -7.56 24.14
CA GLU A 840 30.31 -7.13 24.80
C GLU A 840 31.25 -6.40 23.82
N LYS A 841 31.48 -6.98 22.63
CA LYS A 841 32.34 -6.40 21.59
C LYS A 841 31.85 -5.02 21.12
N LEU A 842 30.54 -4.84 21.01
CA LEU A 842 29.92 -3.59 20.57
C LEU A 842 29.84 -2.53 21.68
N GLY A 843 30.26 -2.86 22.91
CA GLY A 843 30.28 -1.92 24.03
C GLY A 843 28.88 -1.44 24.45
N LEU A 844 27.85 -2.25 24.18
CA LEU A 844 26.45 -1.91 24.47
C LEU A 844 26.14 -1.92 25.95
N ILE A 845 26.91 -2.72 26.67
CA ILE A 845 26.80 -2.91 28.09
C ILE A 845 28.14 -2.47 28.67
N GLU A 846 28.14 -1.32 29.35
CA GLU A 846 29.33 -0.82 30.02
C GLU A 846 29.56 -1.66 31.28
N VAL A 847 30.40 -2.69 31.16
CA VAL A 847 30.79 -3.50 32.31
C VAL A 847 31.83 -2.72 33.12
N PRO A 848 31.58 -2.39 34.40
CA PRO A 848 32.55 -1.70 35.24
C PRO A 848 33.92 -2.40 35.25
N LYS A 849 35.00 -1.64 35.12
CA LYS A 849 36.36 -2.20 35.06
C LYS A 849 36.88 -2.69 36.40
N ASP A 850 36.43 -2.04 37.48
CA ASP A 850 36.84 -2.32 38.85
C ASP A 850 35.68 -2.07 39.84
N LYS A 851 35.92 -2.39 41.12
CA LYS A 851 34.92 -2.25 42.19
C LYS A 851 34.49 -0.79 42.42
N LYS A 852 35.38 0.19 42.18
CA LYS A 852 35.10 1.61 42.38
C LYS A 852 34.18 2.15 41.28
N ALA A 853 34.43 1.76 40.04
CA ALA A 853 33.57 2.04 38.90
C ALA A 853 32.20 1.38 39.07
N ALA A 854 32.16 0.13 39.58
CA ALA A 854 30.91 -0.58 39.83
C ALA A 854 30.07 0.12 40.92
N SER A 855 30.70 0.53 42.02
CA SER A 855 30.07 1.31 43.10
C SER A 855 29.49 2.64 42.57
N ALA A 856 30.25 3.38 41.76
CA ALA A 856 29.77 4.62 41.16
C ALA A 856 28.64 4.40 40.14
N ALA A 857 28.64 3.27 39.42
CA ALA A 857 27.57 2.89 38.50
C ALA A 857 26.26 2.58 39.25
N VAL A 858 26.32 1.88 40.39
CA VAL A 858 25.15 1.64 41.26
C VAL A 858 24.52 2.96 41.74
N ASP A 859 25.34 3.95 42.14
CA ASP A 859 24.82 5.27 42.53
C ASP A 859 24.19 6.04 41.37
N ARG A 860 24.68 5.86 40.13
CA ARG A 860 24.07 6.45 38.94
C ARG A 860 22.75 5.76 38.61
N LEU A 861 22.70 4.43 38.70
CA LEU A 861 21.50 3.62 38.48
C LEU A 861 20.36 4.07 39.42
N GLY A 862 20.66 4.24 40.71
CA GLY A 862 19.69 4.75 41.69
C GLY A 862 19.17 6.17 41.39
N LYS A 863 20.03 7.08 40.93
CA LYS A 863 19.57 8.42 40.51
C LYS A 863 18.69 8.39 39.27
N ILE A 864 18.93 7.45 38.36
CA ILE A 864 18.09 7.29 37.16
C ILE A 864 16.73 6.74 37.58
N ALA A 865 16.69 5.75 38.49
CA ALA A 865 15.44 5.24 39.07
C ALA A 865 14.60 6.37 39.68
N ASP A 866 15.19 7.19 40.56
CA ASP A 866 14.50 8.34 41.18
C ASP A 866 13.92 9.32 40.14
N ARG A 867 14.64 9.53 39.02
CA ARG A 867 14.18 10.41 37.92
C ARG A 867 13.06 9.78 37.09
N ILE A 868 13.08 8.47 36.89
CA ILE A 868 12.00 7.72 36.24
C ILE A 868 10.74 7.88 37.09
N ASP A 869 10.82 7.59 38.39
CA ASP A 869 9.69 7.71 39.32
C ASP A 869 9.11 9.13 39.31
N ALA A 870 9.96 10.16 39.41
CA ALA A 870 9.52 11.55 39.38
C ALA A 870 8.82 11.93 38.07
N LEU A 871 9.29 11.43 36.92
CA LEU A 871 8.66 11.68 35.62
C LEU A 871 7.36 10.89 35.45
N GLU A 872 7.28 9.67 35.96
CA GLU A 872 6.04 8.88 35.95
C GLU A 872 4.96 9.53 36.79
N GLU A 873 5.30 10.05 37.97
CA GLU A 873 4.40 10.84 38.81
C GLU A 873 3.97 12.15 38.13
N ALA A 874 4.86 12.83 37.39
CA ALA A 874 4.50 14.03 36.63
C ALA A 874 3.60 13.73 35.41
N VAL A 875 3.72 12.54 34.81
CA VAL A 875 2.91 12.10 33.66
C VAL A 875 1.49 11.70 34.07
N LYS A 876 1.31 11.20 35.30
CA LYS A 876 0.01 10.76 35.83
C LYS A 876 -1.09 11.83 35.75
N PRO A 877 -0.93 13.06 36.30
CA PRO A 877 -1.97 14.09 36.21
C PRO A 877 -2.24 14.55 34.77
N LEU A 878 -1.25 14.51 33.89
CA LEU A 878 -1.42 14.86 32.47
C LEU A 878 -2.25 13.83 31.72
N LYS A 879 -2.04 12.53 32.00
CA LYS A 879 -2.87 11.45 31.46
C LYS A 879 -4.30 11.54 31.96
N GLU A 880 -4.49 11.83 33.24
CA GLU A 880 -5.81 12.03 33.84
C GLU A 880 -6.53 13.24 33.20
N ALA A 881 -5.85 14.37 33.03
CA ALA A 881 -6.38 15.55 32.36
C ALA A 881 -6.73 15.29 30.88
N ALA A 882 -5.86 14.58 30.15
CA ALA A 882 -6.12 14.19 28.76
C ALA A 882 -7.33 13.24 28.67
N ALA A 883 -7.43 12.24 29.55
CA ALA A 883 -8.57 11.33 29.59
C ALA A 883 -9.89 12.04 29.95
N ALA A 884 -9.85 13.02 30.85
CA ALA A 884 -11.00 13.85 31.19
C ALA A 884 -11.50 14.65 29.97
N LEU A 885 -10.59 15.30 29.23
CA LEU A 885 -10.92 16.03 28.01
C LEU A 885 -11.39 15.10 26.87
N GLU A 886 -10.78 13.93 26.71
CA GLU A 886 -11.29 12.90 25.77
C GLU A 886 -12.70 12.48 26.15
N GLY A 887 -12.97 12.29 27.45
CA GLY A 887 -14.28 12.00 28.01
C GLY A 887 -15.30 13.10 27.72
N GLU A 888 -14.93 14.37 27.89
CA GLU A 888 -15.78 15.52 27.56
C GLU A 888 -16.14 15.55 26.07
N ILE A 889 -15.13 15.42 25.21
CA ILE A 889 -15.30 15.43 23.74
C ILE A 889 -16.16 14.23 23.31
N ALA A 890 -15.91 13.05 23.88
CA ALA A 890 -16.67 11.84 23.60
C ALA A 890 -18.12 11.95 24.07
N ALA A 891 -18.34 12.42 25.31
CA ALA A 891 -19.69 12.64 25.85
C ALA A 891 -20.46 13.66 25.03
N PHE A 892 -19.82 14.78 24.65
CA PHE A 892 -20.41 15.76 23.73
C PHE A 892 -20.75 15.11 22.39
N SER A 893 -19.83 14.37 21.78
CA SER A 893 -20.02 13.73 20.48
C SER A 893 -21.10 12.62 20.51
N VAL A 894 -21.21 11.88 21.61
CA VAL A 894 -22.24 10.86 21.82
C VAL A 894 -23.61 11.51 22.07
N LYS A 895 -23.66 12.54 22.91
CA LYS A 895 -24.89 13.29 23.21
C LYS A 895 -25.46 14.01 21.98
N THR A 896 -24.57 14.50 21.12
CA THR A 896 -24.92 15.38 20.00
C THR A 896 -24.77 14.72 18.63
N GLY A 897 -24.34 13.46 18.54
CA GLY A 897 -24.12 12.79 17.25
C GLY A 897 -22.98 13.37 16.39
N TRP A 898 -22.26 14.41 16.85
CA TRP A 898 -21.16 14.99 16.08
C TRP A 898 -19.96 14.03 16.01
N VAL A 899 -19.67 13.53 14.81
CA VAL A 899 -18.52 12.66 14.58
C VAL A 899 -17.19 13.44 14.56
N ARG A 900 -17.24 14.76 14.34
CA ARG A 900 -16.06 15.61 14.28
C ARG A 900 -16.27 16.94 15.01
N VAL A 901 -15.34 17.33 15.86
CA VAL A 901 -15.32 18.64 16.54
C VAL A 901 -14.08 19.42 16.09
N HIS A 902 -14.26 20.65 15.62
CA HIS A 902 -13.18 21.49 15.10
C HIS A 902 -12.82 22.60 16.09
N GLY A 903 -11.64 22.49 16.70
CA GLY A 903 -10.98 23.57 17.44
C GLY A 903 -10.29 24.58 16.51
N SER A 904 -9.57 25.51 17.11
CA SER A 904 -8.82 26.57 16.43
C SER A 904 -7.50 26.09 15.83
N GLN A 905 -6.85 25.11 16.47
CA GLN A 905 -5.56 24.55 16.06
C GLN A 905 -5.65 23.05 15.77
N TYR A 906 -6.61 22.36 16.39
CA TYR A 906 -6.80 20.93 16.25
C TYR A 906 -8.25 20.61 15.83
N SER A 907 -8.46 19.41 15.29
CA SER A 907 -9.78 18.84 15.05
C SER A 907 -9.81 17.41 15.57
N SER A 908 -10.94 17.02 16.16
CA SER A 908 -11.13 15.68 16.69
C SER A 908 -12.12 14.89 15.85
N LYS A 909 -11.87 13.59 15.64
CA LYS A 909 -12.82 12.63 15.08
C LYS A 909 -13.15 11.60 16.15
N LEU A 910 -14.43 11.43 16.46
CA LEU A 910 -14.88 10.32 17.27
C LEU A 910 -14.69 9.01 16.48
N VAL A 911 -13.95 8.08 17.05
CA VAL A 911 -13.73 6.76 16.46
C VAL A 911 -14.30 5.74 17.43
N LYS A 912 -15.37 5.06 17.03
CA LYS A 912 -15.84 3.87 17.73
C LYS A 912 -15.00 2.69 17.24
N ARG A 913 -14.19 2.12 18.12
CA ARG A 913 -13.54 0.82 17.87
C ARG A 913 -14.36 -0.25 18.57
N GLY A 914 -14.97 -1.14 17.79
CA GLY A 914 -15.37 -2.45 18.30
C GLY A 914 -14.10 -3.23 18.63
N VAL A 915 -13.85 -3.47 19.90
CA VAL A 915 -12.80 -4.37 20.38
C VAL A 915 -13.50 -5.62 20.88
N VAL A 916 -13.26 -6.73 20.22
CA VAL A 916 -13.75 -8.03 20.68
C VAL A 916 -12.70 -8.58 21.67
N GLN A 917 -13.11 -8.87 22.90
CA GLN A 917 -12.25 -9.43 23.95
C GLN A 917 -12.65 -10.87 24.28
N VAL A 918 -11.66 -11.69 24.62
CA VAL A 918 -11.89 -13.02 25.16
C VAL A 918 -12.35 -12.88 26.63
N PRO A 919 -13.46 -13.51 27.05
CA PRO A 919 -13.96 -13.43 28.42
C PRO A 919 -12.94 -13.90 29.45
N THR A 920 -12.93 -13.28 30.63
CA THR A 920 -12.01 -13.64 31.73
C THR A 920 -12.76 -14.24 32.92
N LYS A 921 -12.11 -15.13 33.68
CA LYS A 921 -12.67 -15.73 34.91
C LYS A 921 -13.13 -14.70 35.95
N GLY A 922 -12.51 -13.52 35.95
CA GLY A 922 -12.83 -12.44 36.89
C GLY A 922 -14.08 -11.66 36.50
N LYS A 923 -14.05 -10.99 35.34
CA LYS A 923 -15.11 -10.04 34.94
C LYS A 923 -16.30 -10.70 34.23
N ASP A 924 -16.09 -11.87 33.59
CA ASP A 924 -17.05 -12.46 32.65
C ASP A 924 -17.15 -14.00 32.84
N ARG A 925 -17.33 -14.44 34.09
CA ARG A 925 -17.25 -15.86 34.50
C ARG A 925 -18.14 -16.80 33.69
N SER A 926 -19.41 -16.44 33.46
CA SER A 926 -20.36 -17.28 32.71
C SER A 926 -19.96 -17.46 31.24
N ALA A 927 -19.54 -16.38 30.56
CA ALA A 927 -19.09 -16.44 29.18
C ALA A 927 -17.74 -17.17 29.05
N HIS A 928 -16.83 -16.96 30.02
CA HIS A 928 -15.59 -17.72 30.12
C HIS A 928 -15.85 -19.22 30.27
N ASP A 929 -16.82 -19.62 31.09
CA ASP A 929 -17.15 -21.03 31.31
C ASP A 929 -17.77 -21.69 30.07
N GLN A 930 -18.53 -20.94 29.27
CA GLN A 930 -19.04 -21.40 27.96
C GLN A 930 -17.91 -21.58 26.93
N VAL A 931 -17.00 -20.60 26.83
CA VAL A 931 -15.79 -20.72 25.99
C VAL A 931 -14.97 -21.93 26.42
N ALA A 932 -14.81 -22.13 27.73
CA ALA A 932 -14.08 -23.26 28.28
C ALA A 932 -14.76 -24.60 27.97
N ALA A 933 -16.08 -24.68 28.04
CA ALA A 933 -16.83 -25.90 27.70
C ALA A 933 -16.63 -26.29 26.23
N VAL A 934 -16.78 -25.34 25.30
CA VAL A 934 -16.60 -25.58 23.85
C VAL A 934 -15.18 -26.05 23.53
N LEU A 935 -14.17 -25.44 24.16
CA LEU A 935 -12.77 -25.81 23.97
C LEU A 935 -12.43 -27.18 24.59
N LYS A 936 -13.05 -27.53 25.73
CA LYS A 936 -12.88 -28.84 26.39
C LYS A 936 -13.54 -29.97 25.63
N GLU A 937 -14.77 -29.75 25.15
CA GLU A 937 -15.51 -30.72 24.34
C GLU A 937 -14.77 -31.07 23.04
N ALA A 938 -14.09 -30.07 22.45
CA ALA A 938 -13.28 -30.24 21.26
C ALA A 938 -11.85 -30.75 21.53
N GLY A 939 -11.47 -31.01 22.78
CA GLY A 939 -10.15 -31.53 23.14
C GLY A 939 -8.98 -30.55 22.95
N VAL A 940 -9.26 -29.25 22.72
CA VAL A 940 -8.24 -28.22 22.45
C VAL A 940 -8.07 -27.21 23.59
N TRP A 941 -8.73 -27.43 24.72
CA TRP A 941 -8.64 -26.57 25.91
C TRP A 941 -7.19 -26.31 26.33
N GLU A 942 -6.35 -27.34 26.36
CA GLU A 942 -4.93 -27.20 26.76
C GLU A 942 -4.13 -26.31 25.78
N LYS A 943 -4.56 -26.20 24.53
CA LYS A 943 -3.91 -25.36 23.51
C LYS A 943 -4.36 -23.89 23.58
N TYR A 944 -5.57 -23.64 24.07
CA TYR A 944 -6.25 -22.32 23.98
C TYR A 944 -6.79 -21.81 25.32
N SER A 945 -6.39 -22.38 26.45
CA SER A 945 -6.81 -21.91 27.79
C SER A 945 -6.30 -20.50 28.12
N ASN A 946 -5.18 -20.10 27.51
CA ASN A 946 -4.58 -18.76 27.59
C ASN A 946 -4.91 -17.88 26.36
N LEU A 947 -5.95 -18.21 25.60
CA LEU A 947 -6.30 -17.57 24.34
C LEU A 947 -6.52 -16.06 24.48
N ASP A 948 -5.82 -15.28 23.64
CA ASP A 948 -6.13 -13.88 23.40
C ASP A 948 -6.81 -13.67 22.03
N TYR A 949 -7.36 -12.48 21.83
CA TYR A 949 -8.07 -12.16 20.58
C TYR A 949 -7.15 -12.18 19.34
N ALA A 950 -5.86 -11.87 19.52
CA ALA A 950 -4.90 -11.85 18.42
C ALA A 950 -4.61 -13.27 17.89
N THR A 951 -4.47 -14.23 18.81
CA THR A 951 -4.27 -15.65 18.52
C THR A 951 -5.51 -16.23 17.85
N LEU A 952 -6.70 -15.93 18.39
CA LEU A 952 -7.96 -16.35 17.78
C LEU A 952 -8.10 -15.82 16.35
N LYS A 953 -7.80 -14.53 16.12
CA LYS A 953 -7.86 -13.90 14.80
C LYS A 953 -6.86 -14.52 13.81
N LYS A 954 -5.64 -14.84 14.26
CA LYS A 954 -4.62 -15.50 13.42
C LYS A 954 -5.08 -16.89 12.98
N VAL A 955 -5.61 -17.69 13.90
CA VAL A 955 -6.07 -19.05 13.60
C VAL A 955 -7.31 -19.04 12.71
N LEU A 956 -8.26 -18.13 12.94
CA LEU A 956 -9.44 -17.97 12.09
C LEU A 956 -9.10 -17.41 10.69
N ALA A 957 -7.99 -16.69 10.54
CA ALA A 957 -7.55 -16.16 9.25
C ALA A 957 -6.97 -17.23 8.32
N ASP A 958 -6.41 -18.31 8.87
CA ASP A 958 -5.88 -19.43 8.10
C ASP A 958 -7.01 -20.43 7.73
N PRO A 959 -7.36 -20.59 6.43
CA PRO A 959 -8.39 -21.54 5.98
C PRO A 959 -8.10 -22.99 6.32
N ASN A 960 -6.82 -23.36 6.45
CA ASN A 960 -6.38 -24.75 6.58
C ASN A 960 -6.04 -25.13 8.02
N HIS A 961 -6.24 -24.23 8.98
CA HIS A 961 -5.88 -24.50 10.36
C HIS A 961 -6.84 -25.53 10.99
N PRO A 962 -6.34 -26.63 11.59
CA PRO A 962 -7.16 -27.76 12.05
C PRO A 962 -8.20 -27.36 13.10
N ASP A 963 -7.87 -26.38 13.95
CA ASP A 963 -8.76 -25.93 15.03
C ASP A 963 -9.73 -24.82 14.63
N ARG A 964 -9.73 -24.36 13.36
CA ARG A 964 -10.57 -23.26 12.87
C ARG A 964 -12.05 -23.52 13.10
N ALA A 965 -12.52 -24.72 12.83
CA ALA A 965 -13.93 -25.09 12.97
C ALA A 965 -14.41 -25.00 14.43
N VAL A 966 -13.54 -25.37 15.38
CA VAL A 966 -13.82 -25.31 16.82
C VAL A 966 -13.77 -23.88 17.32
N LEU A 967 -12.74 -23.12 16.95
CA LEU A 967 -12.57 -21.73 17.40
C LEU A 967 -13.63 -20.79 16.82
N LYS A 968 -14.25 -21.14 15.68
CA LYS A 968 -15.41 -20.43 15.15
C LYS A 968 -16.66 -20.59 16.03
N LYS A 969 -16.77 -21.69 16.78
CA LYS A 969 -17.85 -21.89 17.78
C LYS A 969 -17.65 -21.05 19.04
N VAL A 970 -16.42 -20.60 19.29
CA VAL A 970 -16.05 -19.73 20.43
C VAL A 970 -16.35 -18.26 20.13
N GLU A 971 -16.31 -17.86 18.86
CA GLU A 971 -16.53 -16.48 18.39
C GLU A 971 -17.80 -15.79 18.92
N PRO A 972 -18.98 -16.45 19.00
CA PRO A 972 -20.21 -15.84 19.54
C PRO A 972 -20.16 -15.54 21.05
N HIS A 973 -19.29 -16.22 21.79
CA HIS A 973 -19.14 -16.04 23.23
C HIS A 973 -18.10 -14.96 23.58
N LEU A 974 -17.49 -14.33 22.58
CA LEU A 974 -16.56 -13.23 22.79
C LEU A 974 -17.29 -11.93 23.12
N ARG A 975 -16.67 -11.12 23.97
CA ARG A 975 -17.24 -9.85 24.41
C ARG A 975 -16.96 -8.75 23.39
N ALA A 976 -18.00 -8.21 22.76
CA ALA A 976 -17.87 -6.97 22.01
C ALA A 976 -17.84 -5.78 22.98
N LEU A 977 -16.70 -5.11 23.09
CA LEU A 977 -16.58 -3.81 23.76
C LEU A 977 -16.55 -2.71 22.72
N THR A 978 -17.34 -1.66 22.92
CA THR A 978 -17.24 -0.44 22.12
C THR A 978 -16.35 0.55 22.87
N ASN A 979 -15.09 0.67 22.45
CA ASN A 979 -14.22 1.73 22.96
C ASN A 979 -14.39 2.97 22.08
N VAL A 980 -14.82 4.06 22.69
CA VAL A 980 -14.90 5.37 22.04
C VAL A 980 -13.57 6.07 22.24
N LYS A 981 -12.84 6.32 21.15
CA LYS A 981 -11.56 7.04 21.17
C LYS A 981 -11.68 8.33 20.37
N VAL A 982 -11.01 9.38 20.83
CA VAL A 982 -10.94 10.67 20.13
C VAL A 982 -9.64 10.70 19.33
N LYS A 983 -9.72 10.82 17.99
CA LYS A 983 -8.54 10.99 17.14
C LYS A 983 -8.35 12.46 16.82
N LEU A 984 -7.20 13.04 17.17
CA LEU A 984 -6.86 14.43 16.83
C LEU A 984 -6.16 14.55 15.49
N THR A 985 -6.29 15.71 14.85
CA THR A 985 -5.56 16.12 13.65
C THR A 985 -5.29 17.61 13.72
N LYS A 986 -4.04 18.03 13.51
CA LYS A 986 -3.66 19.45 13.50
C LYS A 986 -4.29 20.13 12.28
N THR A 987 -4.98 21.23 12.50
CA THR A 987 -5.69 21.99 11.46
C THR A 987 -4.68 22.89 10.75
N LEU A 988 -4.32 22.59 9.51
CA LEU A 988 -3.61 23.54 8.64
C LEU A 988 -4.54 24.73 8.39
N LYS A 989 -4.13 25.96 8.77
CA LYS A 989 -4.90 27.18 8.52
C LYS A 989 -5.18 27.31 7.02
N LYS A 990 -6.38 26.97 6.58
CA LYS A 990 -6.97 27.52 5.34
C LYS A 990 -7.54 28.89 5.70
N GLU A 991 -6.91 29.96 5.24
CA GLU A 991 -7.54 31.27 5.25
C GLU A 991 -8.89 31.16 4.52
N ARG A 992 -9.98 31.49 5.21
CA ARG A 992 -11.29 31.62 4.57
C ARG A 992 -11.20 32.78 3.58
N PRO A 993 -11.62 32.64 2.33
CA PRO A 993 -11.79 33.79 1.47
C PRO A 993 -12.79 34.72 2.14
N LYS A 994 -12.37 35.96 2.40
CA LYS A 994 -13.28 37.04 2.80
C LYS A 994 -14.37 37.11 1.74
N LYS A 995 -15.64 37.05 2.16
CA LYS A 995 -16.76 37.42 1.29
C LYS A 995 -16.42 38.78 0.69
N ARG A 996 -16.32 38.87 -0.63
CA ARG A 996 -16.35 40.16 -1.31
C ARG A 996 -17.68 40.84 -0.92
N PRO A 997 -17.67 42.11 -0.52
CA PRO A 997 -18.89 42.91 -0.53
C PRO A 997 -19.48 42.84 -1.94
N ALA A 998 -20.80 42.78 -2.03
CA ALA A 998 -21.50 42.93 -3.28
C ALA A 998 -21.32 44.38 -3.74
N ASP A 999 -20.60 44.55 -4.85
CA ASP A 999 -20.71 45.66 -5.79
C ASP A 999 -20.72 45.05 -7.20
#